data_AF-A0A2U3L2U3-F1
#
_entry.id   AF-A0A2U3L2U3-F1
#
_cell.length_a   1.000
_cell.length_b   1.000
_cell.length_c   1.000
_cell.angle_alpha   90.00
_cell.angle_beta   90.00
_cell.angle_gamma   90.00
#
_symmetry.space_group_name_H-M   'P 1'
#
loop_
_entity.id
_entity.type
_entity.pdbx_description
1 polymer ?
#
loop_
_entity_poly.entity_id
_entity_poly.type
_entity_poly.pdbx_seq_one_letter_code
_entity_poly.pdbx_strand_id
1 'polypeptide(L)'
;MIAQRWHKLVFSASLAVITLSISAVCQTASSLQNKWLAVSVRRSDGSFEVRAEGLRDPVLSARVGAETNHKWIFSNEYSKHEVSESDFHDALGEGRQVTVSFIGVKGKPNLRYVLQLYNDRPYGGVKVQIENTEGQPLKIQSIRMIDAVGSPRVNLGGPEDADRVLSDSYSEDRPPLQIFDLGKAPVYLGRDEYGRDLSNLHLAVGSQLIYNRQSKVSLLLAALSSDRWLTIMHLRTASPGTAHISSYTVDSTGTTEIMKKESIRDDPASDQIELSVPLPPGKTISSEKLTFSVSKDYHAQLENYGEAIRLLNKARIPATAPWGWWSWTAYYFGLSQGTAVTNAEWLSEHFKDLGFDYFHIDEGYAYDDGEFLTPNATSWPDGLQSFGRHVCHLGLKFGMWVAPFRVGQKAWVYEKHKDWLVHNSQGKPIQIGFIDSSRGPIYVLDPTHPGAQEYLRRTFEILSRDWGARYFKLDFMDDTAIEGYRYRPDVTALGAQRMGLQIIRDAVGDDVLLDKDGSPMLNAVGLTELGRISADTGHSFAGTKEDAVGIAARYYMNNNFYAADPDAFTVARQLITDQIWRQSKTPLTLDEAEVSITLAAIAGGMFELGDDLPTLAADPDRVNLVRNRDLLEMVRLRRAAKPLDLMTYLPEDEQPSVFLLHEDKRQSMLVVFNWTESFRSHEFTVSELGMKENDSLVASDVLHQDRSVNFAQGTLRINDQTPHSVRVIKIVDNSIAPSNPVVKLEAPSHAQLGVPVHVSCVVDTSSVPVLAYNWDFGDGVSSQGPSADHAYTRNGVYKILLKVEGINAVSATQATSITILGTTQTTYDAEHSRRYKER
;
A
#
# COMPACT_ATOMS: atom_id res chain seq x y z
N MET A 1 28.06 -72.20 -29.80
CA MET A 1 27.26 -71.99 -31.02
C MET A 1 25.82 -71.68 -30.62
N ILE A 2 25.36 -70.46 -30.93
CA ILE A 2 24.01 -70.07 -31.35
C ILE A 2 22.79 -70.69 -30.62
N ALA A 3 22.18 -69.84 -29.79
CA ALA A 3 20.78 -69.37 -29.80
C ALA A 3 19.56 -70.28 -29.54
N GLN A 4 18.55 -69.57 -29.01
CA GLN A 4 17.09 -69.78 -29.02
C GLN A 4 16.48 -70.77 -28.01
N ARG A 5 15.24 -70.62 -27.52
CA ARG A 5 14.30 -69.52 -27.18
C ARG A 5 13.04 -70.25 -26.66
N TRP A 6 12.33 -69.65 -25.70
CA TRP A 6 10.89 -69.84 -25.34
C TRP A 6 10.40 -70.98 -24.42
N HIS A 7 9.81 -70.50 -23.30
CA HIS A 7 8.57 -70.89 -22.59
C HIS A 7 8.44 -72.19 -21.79
N LYS A 8 8.06 -72.04 -20.50
CA LYS A 8 6.87 -72.65 -19.89
C LYS A 8 6.52 -72.06 -18.51
N LEU A 9 5.22 -71.92 -18.26
CA LEU A 9 4.55 -71.59 -16.99
C LEU A 9 4.94 -72.52 -15.84
N VAL A 10 4.96 -72.02 -14.60
CA VAL A 10 4.47 -72.74 -13.39
C VAL A 10 3.91 -71.75 -12.35
N PHE A 11 2.72 -72.05 -11.85
CA PHE A 11 2.05 -71.50 -10.66
C PHE A 11 2.68 -72.02 -9.37
N SER A 12 2.81 -71.20 -8.31
CA SER A 12 2.38 -71.58 -6.94
C SER A 12 2.71 -70.54 -5.86
N ALA A 13 1.67 -70.15 -5.13
CA ALA A 13 1.56 -69.89 -3.69
C ALA A 13 2.57 -68.95 -3.00
N SER A 14 2.06 -67.86 -2.42
CA SER A 14 2.74 -67.13 -1.35
C SER A 14 1.77 -66.80 -0.21
N LEU A 15 2.22 -67.16 0.97
CA LEU A 15 1.62 -67.03 2.29
C LEU A 15 1.33 -65.54 2.61
N ALA A 16 0.09 -65.23 3.02
CA ALA A 16 -0.27 -63.91 3.51
C ALA A 16 0.21 -63.74 4.97
N VAL A 17 1.23 -62.91 5.16
CA VAL A 17 1.58 -62.34 6.47
C VAL A 17 0.80 -61.04 6.60
N ILE A 18 -0.21 -61.02 7.48
CA ILE A 18 -0.95 -59.80 7.83
C ILE A 18 -0.08 -59.01 8.81
N THR A 19 0.66 -58.04 8.31
CA THR A 19 1.21 -56.95 9.12
C THR A 19 0.11 -55.92 9.36
N LEU A 20 -0.52 -55.99 10.54
CA LEU A 20 -1.38 -54.93 11.07
C LEU A 20 -0.53 -53.67 11.29
N SER A 21 -0.49 -52.81 10.29
CA SER A 21 -0.03 -51.44 10.41
C SER A 21 -1.16 -50.66 11.09
N ILE A 22 -1.02 -50.45 12.41
CA ILE A 22 -1.86 -49.49 13.15
C ILE A 22 -1.48 -48.11 12.62
N SER A 23 -2.17 -47.68 11.58
CA SER A 23 -2.25 -46.28 11.20
C SER A 23 -3.04 -45.60 12.30
N ALA A 24 -2.38 -44.73 13.07
CA ALA A 24 -3.08 -43.80 13.94
C ALA A 24 -3.96 -42.92 13.05
N VAL A 25 -5.24 -43.30 12.93
CA VAL A 25 -6.26 -42.51 12.25
C VAL A 25 -6.38 -41.20 13.04
N CYS A 26 -5.72 -40.15 12.56
CA CYS A 26 -5.99 -38.80 13.02
C CYS A 26 -7.43 -38.49 12.61
N GLN A 27 -8.37 -38.57 13.55
CA GLN A 27 -9.78 -38.36 13.26
C GLN A 27 -10.02 -36.86 13.04
N THR A 28 -10.35 -36.48 11.81
CA THR A 28 -10.84 -35.14 11.47
C THR A 28 -12.27 -34.96 11.99
N ALA A 29 -12.55 -33.79 12.59
CA ALA A 29 -13.89 -33.40 13.02
C ALA A 29 -14.71 -32.81 11.85
N SER A 30 -14.05 -32.01 11.00
CA SER A 30 -14.61 -31.41 9.79
C SER A 30 -13.46 -31.09 8.82
N SER A 31 -13.77 -30.96 7.53
CA SER A 31 -12.82 -30.52 6.51
C SER A 31 -13.52 -29.83 5.35
N LEU A 32 -12.94 -28.74 4.86
CA LEU A 32 -13.33 -28.07 3.62
C LEU A 32 -12.20 -28.18 2.60
N GLN A 33 -12.57 -28.22 1.33
CA GLN A 33 -11.61 -28.26 0.23
C GLN A 33 -12.14 -27.49 -0.97
N ASN A 34 -11.26 -26.74 -1.63
CA ASN A 34 -11.48 -26.17 -2.96
C ASN A 34 -10.36 -26.64 -3.90
N LYS A 35 -10.23 -26.02 -5.07
CA LYS A 35 -9.20 -26.38 -6.05
C LYS A 35 -7.77 -26.27 -5.49
N TRP A 36 -7.48 -25.28 -4.66
CA TRP A 36 -6.12 -24.93 -4.25
C TRP A 36 -5.76 -25.39 -2.84
N LEU A 37 -6.73 -25.38 -1.93
CA LEU A 37 -6.51 -25.56 -0.50
C LEU A 37 -7.48 -26.59 0.09
N ALA A 38 -7.02 -27.27 1.13
CA ALA A 38 -7.85 -28.00 2.06
C ALA A 38 -7.59 -27.49 3.48
N VAL A 39 -8.66 -27.25 4.24
CA VAL A 39 -8.59 -26.94 5.67
C VAL A 39 -9.31 -28.01 6.47
N SER A 40 -8.75 -28.41 7.60
CA SER A 40 -9.35 -29.45 8.45
C SER A 40 -9.28 -29.07 9.91
N VAL A 41 -10.22 -29.59 10.71
CA VAL A 41 -10.26 -29.42 12.17
C VAL A 41 -9.97 -30.76 12.82
N ARG A 42 -9.00 -30.80 13.74
CA ARG A 42 -8.65 -32.00 14.50
C ARG A 42 -9.68 -32.28 15.59
N ARG A 43 -10.20 -33.50 15.64
CA ARG A 43 -11.17 -33.92 16.66
C ARG A 43 -10.58 -33.97 18.07
N SER A 44 -9.27 -34.12 18.21
CA SER A 44 -8.62 -34.27 19.52
C SER A 44 -8.63 -32.98 20.35
N ASP A 45 -8.37 -31.84 19.72
CA ASP A 45 -8.11 -30.58 20.42
C ASP A 45 -8.74 -29.35 19.74
N GLY A 46 -9.40 -29.54 18.59
CA GLY A 46 -9.99 -28.46 17.83
C GLY A 46 -8.96 -27.54 17.15
N SER A 47 -7.68 -27.91 17.10
CA SER A 47 -6.70 -27.23 16.24
C SER A 47 -7.02 -27.45 14.76
N PHE A 48 -6.57 -26.55 13.88
CA PHE A 48 -6.82 -26.66 12.45
C PHE A 48 -5.55 -26.81 11.63
N GLU A 49 -5.69 -27.37 10.44
CA GLU A 49 -4.62 -27.56 9.48
C GLU A 49 -4.94 -26.85 8.17
N VAL A 50 -3.92 -26.23 7.57
CA VAL A 50 -3.97 -25.69 6.21
C VAL A 50 -3.05 -26.53 5.32
N ARG A 51 -3.59 -27.01 4.21
CA ARG A 51 -2.89 -27.84 3.24
C ARG A 51 -3.10 -27.28 1.84
N ALA A 52 -2.05 -27.30 1.04
CA ALA A 52 -2.12 -26.94 -0.37
C ALA A 52 -2.29 -28.17 -1.25
N GLU A 53 -2.90 -27.97 -2.42
CA GLU A 53 -2.93 -28.96 -3.48
C GLU A 53 -1.51 -29.46 -3.80
N GLY A 54 -1.34 -30.78 -3.89
CA GLY A 54 -0.06 -31.40 -4.21
C GLY A 54 0.92 -31.57 -3.04
N LEU A 55 0.63 -31.05 -1.83
CA LEU A 55 1.45 -31.29 -0.64
C LEU A 55 0.89 -32.43 0.23
N ARG A 56 1.76 -33.39 0.55
CA ARG A 56 1.41 -34.56 1.38
C ARG A 56 1.18 -34.21 2.85
N ASP A 57 1.85 -33.20 3.37
CA ASP A 57 1.78 -32.77 4.77
C ASP A 57 1.15 -31.37 4.87
N PRO A 58 0.52 -31.00 6.01
CA PRO A 58 0.02 -29.65 6.21
C PRO A 58 1.16 -28.64 6.11
N VAL A 59 0.88 -27.48 5.53
CA VAL A 59 1.80 -26.34 5.51
C VAL A 59 1.85 -25.68 6.88
N LEU A 60 0.70 -25.62 7.55
CA LEU A 60 0.53 -25.02 8.86
C LEU A 60 -0.48 -25.84 9.65
N SER A 61 -0.19 -26.10 10.93
CA SER A 61 -1.18 -26.53 11.92
C SER A 61 -1.24 -25.47 13.01
N ALA A 62 -2.42 -25.05 13.46
CA ALA A 62 -2.55 -23.95 14.41
C ALA A 62 -3.67 -24.16 15.42
N ARG A 63 -3.44 -23.64 16.63
CA ARG A 63 -4.50 -23.40 17.62
C ARG A 63 -4.74 -21.89 17.75
N VAL A 64 -5.84 -21.50 18.39
CA VAL A 64 -6.20 -20.10 18.64
C VAL A 64 -6.19 -19.78 20.13
N GLY A 65 -6.11 -18.50 20.48
CA GLY A 65 -6.14 -18.04 21.87
C GLY A 65 -6.52 -16.57 22.01
N ALA A 66 -6.56 -16.11 23.26
CA ALA A 66 -6.78 -14.72 23.60
C ALA A 66 -6.06 -14.36 24.89
N GLU A 67 -5.65 -13.12 25.02
CA GLU A 67 -5.17 -12.56 26.27
C GLU A 67 -6.27 -11.70 26.90
N THR A 68 -6.73 -12.15 28.06
CA THR A 68 -7.82 -11.49 28.79
C THR A 68 -7.40 -11.25 30.23
N ASN A 69 -7.62 -10.04 30.74
CA ASN A 69 -7.17 -9.63 32.07
C ASN A 69 -5.67 -9.97 32.29
N HIS A 70 -4.83 -9.78 31.27
CA HIS A 70 -3.39 -10.10 31.26
C HIS A 70 -3.08 -11.59 31.50
N LYS A 71 -4.00 -12.47 31.09
CA LYS A 71 -3.81 -13.91 31.13
C LYS A 71 -4.21 -14.54 29.80
N TRP A 72 -3.29 -15.28 29.22
CA TRP A 72 -3.54 -16.09 28.04
C TRP A 72 -4.47 -17.27 28.34
N ILE A 73 -5.40 -17.48 27.43
CA ILE A 73 -6.28 -18.65 27.34
C ILE A 73 -6.18 -19.22 25.93
N PHE A 74 -6.00 -20.53 25.83
CA PHE A 74 -5.91 -21.23 24.54
C PHE A 74 -7.05 -22.22 24.33
N SER A 75 -7.40 -22.42 23.06
CA SER A 75 -8.41 -23.39 22.61
C SER A 75 -8.21 -24.81 23.16
N ASN A 76 -6.96 -25.27 23.29
CA ASN A 76 -6.66 -26.60 23.81
C ASN A 76 -6.79 -26.74 25.34
N GLU A 77 -7.08 -25.65 26.06
CA GLU A 77 -7.41 -25.72 27.49
C GLU A 77 -8.89 -26.02 27.76
N TYR A 78 -9.70 -26.13 26.71
CA TYR A 78 -11.10 -26.52 26.80
C TYR A 78 -11.20 -28.03 26.54
N SER A 79 -11.94 -28.73 27.40
CA SER A 79 -12.05 -30.19 27.33
C SER A 79 -12.94 -30.69 26.19
N LYS A 80 -13.73 -29.80 25.58
CA LYS A 80 -14.64 -30.08 24.46
C LYS A 80 -14.70 -28.89 23.52
N HIS A 81 -14.98 -29.17 22.26
CA HIS A 81 -15.32 -28.18 21.24
C HIS A 81 -16.50 -28.67 20.41
N GLU A 82 -17.25 -27.74 19.87
CA GLU A 82 -18.36 -27.99 18.94
C GLU A 82 -17.96 -27.50 17.55
N VAL A 83 -18.31 -28.28 16.52
CA VAL A 83 -18.00 -27.98 15.12
C VAL A 83 -19.28 -27.91 14.32
N SER A 84 -19.43 -26.86 13.52
CA SER A 84 -20.54 -26.71 12.58
C SER A 84 -20.05 -26.18 11.24
N GLU A 85 -20.68 -26.63 10.16
CA GLU A 85 -20.41 -26.16 8.81
C GLU A 85 -21.59 -25.35 8.29
N SER A 86 -21.30 -24.32 7.50
CA SER A 86 -22.31 -23.49 6.82
C SER A 86 -21.73 -22.90 5.55
N ASP A 87 -22.59 -22.39 4.68
CA ASP A 87 -22.17 -21.58 3.54
C ASP A 87 -22.07 -20.10 3.96
N PHE A 88 -21.26 -19.32 3.26
CA PHE A 88 -21.14 -17.88 3.48
C PHE A 88 -21.02 -17.13 2.14
N HIS A 89 -21.33 -15.84 2.19
CA HIS A 89 -21.19 -14.93 1.05
C HIS A 89 -20.74 -13.55 1.57
N ASP A 90 -19.71 -12.98 0.95
CA ASP A 90 -19.23 -11.62 1.20
C ASP A 90 -18.79 -10.93 -0.11
N ALA A 91 -18.17 -9.75 -0.02
CA ALA A 91 -17.75 -8.98 -1.19
C ALA A 91 -16.67 -9.68 -2.06
N LEU A 92 -15.99 -10.71 -1.54
CA LEU A 92 -14.99 -11.49 -2.29
C LEU A 92 -15.60 -12.69 -3.02
N GLY A 93 -16.82 -13.08 -2.65
CA GLY A 93 -17.59 -14.15 -3.27
C GLY A 93 -18.27 -15.07 -2.25
N GLU A 94 -18.66 -16.25 -2.72
CA GLU A 94 -19.25 -17.31 -1.89
C GLU A 94 -18.25 -18.41 -1.54
N GLY A 95 -18.56 -19.16 -0.49
CA GLY A 95 -17.75 -20.28 -0.04
C GLY A 95 -18.39 -21.08 1.08
N ARG A 96 -17.59 -21.97 1.67
CA ARG A 96 -17.98 -22.76 2.84
C ARG A 96 -17.16 -22.35 4.05
N GLN A 97 -17.74 -22.50 5.23
CA GLN A 97 -17.07 -22.17 6.48
C GLN A 97 -17.28 -23.24 7.56
N VAL A 98 -16.27 -23.41 8.41
CA VAL A 98 -16.32 -24.21 9.62
C VAL A 98 -16.25 -23.28 10.82
N THR A 99 -17.23 -23.37 11.71
CA THR A 99 -17.21 -22.69 13.01
C THR A 99 -16.87 -23.69 14.09
N VAL A 100 -15.83 -23.39 14.87
CA VAL A 100 -15.39 -24.20 16.01
C VAL A 100 -15.56 -23.38 17.29
N SER A 101 -16.34 -23.89 18.23
CA SER A 101 -16.69 -23.20 19.48
C SER A 101 -16.17 -23.97 20.70
N PHE A 102 -15.48 -23.26 21.59
CA PHE A 102 -14.96 -23.72 22.86
C PHE A 102 -15.70 -23.00 23.99
N ILE A 103 -16.66 -23.69 24.60
CA ILE A 103 -17.68 -23.08 25.45
C ILE A 103 -17.83 -23.81 26.80
N GLY A 104 -18.49 -23.13 27.75
CA GLY A 104 -19.02 -23.79 28.96
C GLY A 104 -18.00 -24.07 30.06
N VAL A 105 -16.82 -23.43 30.01
CA VAL A 105 -15.82 -23.51 31.08
C VAL A 105 -16.00 -22.32 32.02
N LYS A 106 -16.41 -22.58 33.27
CA LYS A 106 -16.59 -21.53 34.30
C LYS A 106 -15.28 -20.77 34.54
N GLY A 107 -15.34 -19.43 34.58
CA GLY A 107 -14.17 -18.59 34.78
C GLY A 107 -13.36 -18.33 33.51
N LYS A 108 -13.89 -18.71 32.33
CA LYS A 108 -13.29 -18.45 31.02
C LYS A 108 -14.36 -17.90 30.06
N PRO A 109 -14.02 -16.92 29.21
CA PRO A 109 -14.92 -16.51 28.13
C PRO A 109 -15.14 -17.67 27.15
N ASN A 110 -16.20 -17.59 26.35
CA ASN A 110 -16.31 -18.48 25.20
C ASN A 110 -15.33 -18.04 24.11
N LEU A 111 -14.63 -19.00 23.51
CA LEU A 111 -13.74 -18.78 22.36
C LEU A 111 -14.33 -19.46 21.14
N ARG A 112 -14.36 -18.77 20.00
CA ARG A 112 -14.80 -19.32 18.72
C ARG A 112 -13.83 -18.92 17.63
N TYR A 113 -13.56 -19.81 16.68
CA TYR A 113 -12.95 -19.41 15.42
C TYR A 113 -13.79 -19.87 14.23
N VAL A 114 -13.71 -19.11 13.15
CA VAL A 114 -14.35 -19.40 11.87
C VAL A 114 -13.27 -19.54 10.82
N LEU A 115 -13.21 -20.71 10.17
CA LEU A 115 -12.39 -20.95 8.98
C LEU A 115 -13.27 -20.84 7.75
N GLN A 116 -12.87 -20.02 6.80
CA GLN A 116 -13.59 -19.80 5.55
C GLN A 116 -12.73 -20.25 4.37
N LEU A 117 -13.35 -20.93 3.42
CA LEU A 117 -12.74 -21.28 2.15
C LEU A 117 -13.69 -20.90 1.01
N TYR A 118 -13.23 -20.00 0.14
CA TYR A 118 -14.00 -19.56 -1.03
C TYR A 118 -14.05 -20.64 -2.10
N ASN A 119 -15.13 -20.68 -2.87
CA ASN A 119 -15.27 -21.64 -3.97
C ASN A 119 -14.25 -21.35 -5.09
N ASP A 120 -14.14 -20.08 -5.49
CA ASP A 120 -13.40 -19.66 -6.69
C ASP A 120 -12.18 -18.76 -6.39
N ARG A 121 -11.64 -18.79 -5.16
CA ARG A 121 -10.43 -18.03 -4.79
C ARG A 121 -9.32 -18.94 -4.25
N PRO A 122 -8.03 -18.64 -4.52
CA PRO A 122 -6.88 -19.45 -4.08
C PRO A 122 -6.43 -19.15 -2.64
N TYR A 123 -7.35 -18.73 -1.78
CA TYR A 123 -7.09 -18.37 -0.40
C TYR A 123 -8.31 -18.65 0.49
N GLY A 124 -8.07 -18.73 1.80
CA GLY A 124 -9.10 -18.84 2.82
C GLY A 124 -8.89 -17.79 3.90
N GLY A 125 -9.75 -17.79 4.93
CA GLY A 125 -9.63 -16.84 6.04
C GLY A 125 -9.89 -17.48 7.40
N VAL A 126 -9.31 -16.90 8.43
CA VAL A 126 -9.59 -17.23 9.83
C VAL A 126 -9.96 -15.96 10.59
N LYS A 127 -10.97 -16.07 11.46
CA LYS A 127 -11.36 -15.01 12.40
C LYS A 127 -11.67 -15.64 13.75
N VAL A 128 -11.19 -14.99 14.82
CA VAL A 128 -11.41 -15.44 16.20
C VAL A 128 -12.36 -14.48 16.90
N GLN A 129 -13.27 -15.02 17.71
CA GLN A 129 -14.26 -14.29 18.49
C GLN A 129 -14.17 -14.70 19.96
N ILE A 130 -14.33 -13.71 20.83
CA ILE A 130 -14.37 -13.88 22.28
C ILE A 130 -15.71 -13.35 22.75
N GLU A 131 -16.47 -14.16 23.47
CA GLU A 131 -17.71 -13.75 24.12
C GLU A 131 -17.53 -13.79 25.64
N ASN A 132 -17.84 -12.67 26.30
CA ASN A 132 -17.80 -12.59 27.75
C ASN A 132 -19.05 -13.25 28.36
N THR A 133 -18.86 -14.43 28.95
CA THR A 133 -19.88 -15.19 29.67
C THR A 133 -19.89 -14.93 31.18
N GLU A 134 -18.94 -14.12 31.68
CA GLU A 134 -18.78 -13.83 33.09
C GLU A 134 -19.69 -12.67 33.53
N GLY A 135 -19.96 -12.57 34.83
CA GLY A 135 -20.81 -11.51 35.41
C GLY A 135 -20.14 -10.14 35.51
N GLN A 136 -18.87 -10.01 35.11
CA GLN A 136 -18.08 -8.78 35.17
C GLN A 136 -17.44 -8.48 33.81
N PRO A 137 -17.14 -7.21 33.49
CA PRO A 137 -16.41 -6.87 32.26
C PRO A 137 -15.04 -7.57 32.20
N LEU A 138 -14.70 -8.13 31.04
CA LEU A 138 -13.36 -8.62 30.73
C LEU A 138 -12.55 -7.49 30.09
N LYS A 139 -11.24 -7.50 30.29
CA LYS A 139 -10.31 -6.66 29.52
C LYS A 139 -9.62 -7.52 28.48
N ILE A 140 -9.59 -7.05 27.24
CA ILE A 140 -8.98 -7.77 26.11
C ILE A 140 -7.70 -7.03 25.71
N GLN A 141 -6.58 -7.73 25.77
CA GLN A 141 -5.26 -7.25 25.35
C GLN A 141 -4.98 -7.66 23.90
N SER A 142 -5.15 -8.96 23.60
CA SER A 142 -4.79 -9.55 22.32
C SER A 142 -5.69 -10.72 21.95
N ILE A 143 -5.89 -10.96 20.65
CA ILE A 143 -6.61 -12.10 20.10
C ILE A 143 -5.69 -12.85 19.13
N ARG A 144 -5.27 -14.06 19.49
CA ARG A 144 -4.35 -14.89 18.70
C ARG A 144 -5.11 -15.75 17.70
N MET A 145 -4.93 -15.42 16.43
CA MET A 145 -5.53 -16.13 15.29
C MET A 145 -4.72 -17.35 14.87
N ILE A 146 -3.41 -17.30 15.06
CA ILE A 146 -2.49 -18.40 14.77
C ILE A 146 -1.54 -18.57 15.95
N ASP A 147 -1.50 -19.76 16.53
CA ASP A 147 -0.40 -20.29 17.32
C ASP A 147 0.05 -21.60 16.66
N ALA A 148 1.14 -21.54 15.86
CA ALA A 148 1.59 -22.66 15.06
C ALA A 148 2.02 -23.84 15.95
N VAL A 149 1.40 -25.01 15.74
CA VAL A 149 1.67 -26.25 16.48
C VAL A 149 2.32 -27.31 15.58
N GLY A 150 3.09 -28.22 16.17
CA GLY A 150 3.81 -29.27 15.43
C GLY A 150 5.24 -28.91 15.05
N SER A 151 5.89 -29.80 14.29
CA SER A 151 7.25 -29.64 13.78
C SER A 151 7.35 -30.24 12.37
N PRO A 152 7.84 -29.49 11.36
CA PRO A 152 8.21 -28.08 11.43
C PRO A 152 6.99 -27.17 11.66
N ARG A 153 7.20 -25.90 12.06
CA ARG A 153 6.10 -24.94 12.28
C ARG A 153 5.45 -24.49 10.97
N VAL A 154 6.26 -24.36 9.92
CA VAL A 154 5.83 -24.11 8.54
C VAL A 154 6.49 -25.17 7.67
N ASN A 155 5.71 -25.83 6.80
CA ASN A 155 6.22 -26.84 5.88
C ASN A 155 5.95 -26.45 4.43
N LEU A 156 6.95 -25.93 3.74
CA LEU A 156 6.87 -25.55 2.33
C LEU A 156 7.37 -26.67 1.39
N GLY A 157 7.61 -27.88 1.90
CA GLY A 157 8.04 -29.02 1.08
C GLY A 157 9.51 -28.95 0.59
N GLY A 158 10.31 -28.04 1.16
CA GLY A 158 11.75 -27.91 0.94
C GLY A 158 12.49 -27.71 2.27
N PRO A 159 13.83 -27.63 2.26
CA PRO A 159 14.60 -27.36 3.47
C PRO A 159 14.40 -25.91 3.95
N GLU A 160 14.29 -25.70 5.27
CA GLU A 160 14.01 -24.38 5.87
C GLU A 160 15.10 -23.34 5.54
N ASP A 161 16.35 -23.74 5.28
CA ASP A 161 17.44 -22.82 4.89
C ASP A 161 17.28 -22.22 3.47
N ALA A 162 16.36 -22.76 2.67
CA ALA A 162 15.95 -22.19 1.40
C ALA A 162 14.81 -21.17 1.54
N ASP A 163 14.25 -20.99 2.73
CA ASP A 163 13.17 -20.03 2.97
C ASP A 163 13.70 -18.59 2.93
N ARG A 164 13.01 -17.76 2.14
CA ARG A 164 13.16 -16.31 2.08
C ARG A 164 11.88 -15.68 2.59
N VAL A 165 12.02 -14.67 3.45
CA VAL A 165 10.92 -14.00 4.13
C VAL A 165 10.81 -12.58 3.64
N LEU A 166 9.59 -12.17 3.33
CA LEU A 166 9.17 -10.79 3.13
C LEU A 166 8.17 -10.47 4.24
N SER A 167 8.59 -9.64 5.18
CA SER A 167 7.77 -9.13 6.28
C SER A 167 7.40 -7.69 5.95
N ASP A 168 6.11 -7.37 5.90
CA ASP A 168 5.70 -5.98 5.79
C ASP A 168 5.90 -5.28 7.15
N SER A 169 6.19 -3.99 7.08
CA SER A 169 6.54 -3.15 8.23
C SER A 169 5.30 -2.46 8.83
N TYR A 170 5.44 -1.87 10.02
CA TYR A 170 4.33 -1.16 10.67
C TYR A 170 3.89 0.02 9.81
N SER A 171 4.84 0.87 9.45
CA SER A 171 4.72 1.91 8.44
C SER A 171 5.76 1.67 7.35
N GLU A 172 5.84 2.60 6.43
CA GLU A 172 6.84 2.60 5.37
C GLU A 172 8.25 2.88 5.88
N ASP A 173 8.36 3.58 7.02
CA ASP A 173 9.62 3.93 7.64
C ASP A 173 10.07 2.92 8.72
N ARG A 174 9.14 2.15 9.32
CA ARG A 174 9.39 1.53 10.64
C ARG A 174 9.03 0.05 10.76
N PRO A 175 10.03 -0.83 10.94
CA PRO A 175 11.41 -0.63 10.48
C PRO A 175 11.44 -0.51 8.94
N PRO A 176 12.56 -0.07 8.33
CA PRO A 176 12.74 -0.17 6.89
C PRO A 176 12.46 -1.59 6.41
N LEU A 177 11.72 -1.73 5.30
CA LEU A 177 11.30 -3.03 4.80
C LEU A 177 12.52 -3.84 4.35
N GLN A 178 12.58 -5.10 4.77
CA GLN A 178 13.69 -5.99 4.42
C GLN A 178 13.18 -7.35 3.92
N ILE A 179 13.85 -7.86 2.88
CA ILE A 179 13.69 -9.21 2.38
C ILE A 179 14.96 -9.98 2.73
N PHE A 180 14.82 -11.13 3.38
CA PHE A 180 15.97 -11.87 3.89
C PHE A 180 15.80 -13.38 3.77
N ASP A 181 16.91 -14.08 3.57
CA ASP A 181 16.96 -15.52 3.74
C ASP A 181 16.85 -15.83 5.25
N LEU A 182 15.97 -16.75 5.66
CA LEU A 182 15.60 -16.94 7.07
C LEU A 182 16.80 -17.23 7.99
N GLY A 183 17.78 -18.01 7.52
CA GLY A 183 19.04 -18.29 8.25
C GLY A 183 20.06 -17.14 8.23
N LYS A 184 19.79 -16.05 7.50
CA LYS A 184 20.62 -14.85 7.41
C LYS A 184 19.86 -13.60 7.83
N ALA A 185 18.75 -13.79 8.54
CA ALA A 185 17.92 -12.70 8.97
C ALA A 185 18.75 -11.70 9.81
N PRO A 186 18.62 -10.39 9.55
CA PRO A 186 19.30 -9.39 10.35
C PRO A 186 18.89 -9.53 11.81
N VAL A 187 19.88 -9.39 12.69
CA VAL A 187 19.65 -9.44 14.13
C VAL A 187 18.82 -8.24 14.52
N TYR A 188 17.61 -8.48 15.04
CA TYR A 188 16.83 -7.42 15.65
C TYR A 188 17.59 -6.93 16.90
N LEU A 189 18.13 -5.71 16.84
CA LEU A 189 18.89 -5.12 17.93
C LEU A 189 17.91 -4.63 19.01
N GLY A 190 17.68 -5.45 20.04
CA GLY A 190 16.84 -5.08 21.17
C GLY A 190 16.64 -6.21 22.19
N ARG A 191 16.26 -5.83 23.41
CA ARG A 191 15.67 -6.74 24.42
C ARG A 191 14.24 -6.30 24.64
N ASP A 192 13.33 -7.22 24.95
CA ASP A 192 12.01 -6.81 25.42
C ASP A 192 12.04 -6.31 26.87
N GLU A 193 10.89 -5.87 27.38
CA GLU A 193 10.69 -5.35 28.73
C GLU A 193 11.03 -6.36 29.85
N TYR A 194 11.23 -7.64 29.50
CA TYR A 194 11.63 -8.71 30.41
C TYR A 194 13.11 -9.12 30.24
N GLY A 195 13.87 -8.38 29.44
CA GLY A 195 15.28 -8.64 29.17
C GLY A 195 15.54 -9.80 28.21
N ARG A 196 14.53 -10.31 27.51
CA ARG A 196 14.67 -11.43 26.55
C ARG A 196 15.31 -10.94 25.26
N ASP A 197 16.23 -11.74 24.75
CA ASP A 197 16.93 -11.51 23.50
C ASP A 197 15.95 -11.64 22.32
N LEU A 198 15.85 -10.59 21.51
CA LEU A 198 14.98 -10.54 20.33
C LEU A 198 15.74 -10.82 19.04
N SER A 199 17.03 -11.15 19.11
CA SER A 199 17.88 -11.42 17.93
C SER A 199 17.39 -12.56 17.04
N ASN A 200 16.51 -13.43 17.55
CA ASN A 200 15.86 -14.52 16.81
C ASN A 200 14.37 -14.28 16.51
N LEU A 201 13.83 -13.09 16.79
CA LEU A 201 12.44 -12.71 16.50
C LEU A 201 12.38 -11.81 15.26
N HIS A 202 11.51 -12.19 14.33
CA HIS A 202 11.22 -11.45 13.11
C HIS A 202 9.75 -11.04 13.14
N LEU A 203 9.51 -9.73 13.20
CA LEU A 203 8.16 -9.18 13.17
C LEU A 203 7.72 -8.93 11.73
N ALA A 204 6.41 -9.08 11.51
CA ALA A 204 5.74 -8.44 10.40
C ALA A 204 4.44 -7.80 10.89
N VAL A 205 4.00 -6.75 10.23
CA VAL A 205 2.74 -6.08 10.50
C VAL A 205 1.86 -6.14 9.27
N GLY A 206 0.61 -6.53 9.44
CA GLY A 206 -0.33 -6.65 8.32
C GLY A 206 -0.09 -7.91 7.48
N SER A 207 1.09 -8.11 6.90
CA SER A 207 1.38 -9.26 6.03
C SER A 207 2.79 -9.86 6.16
N GLN A 208 2.90 -11.18 6.00
CA GLN A 208 4.18 -11.89 5.87
C GLN A 208 4.07 -13.01 4.84
N LEU A 209 5.05 -13.04 3.93
CA LEU A 209 5.23 -14.07 2.91
C LEU A 209 6.51 -14.84 3.20
N ILE A 210 6.41 -16.17 3.28
CA ILE A 210 7.56 -17.08 3.39
C ILE A 210 7.60 -17.91 2.11
N TYR A 211 8.70 -17.84 1.36
CA TYR A 211 8.88 -18.53 0.09
C TYR A 211 10.11 -19.44 0.13
N ASN A 212 9.91 -20.74 -0.14
CA ASN A 212 11.00 -21.68 -0.24
C ASN A 212 11.59 -21.68 -1.66
N ARG A 213 12.82 -21.19 -1.81
CA ARG A 213 13.45 -21.03 -3.14
C ARG A 213 13.73 -22.35 -3.86
N GLN A 214 13.74 -23.49 -3.16
CA GLN A 214 13.97 -24.81 -3.76
C GLN A 214 12.67 -25.49 -4.18
N SER A 215 11.70 -25.62 -3.27
CA SER A 215 10.39 -26.23 -3.58
C SER A 215 9.50 -25.33 -4.43
N LYS A 216 9.82 -24.02 -4.46
CA LYS A 216 9.04 -22.95 -5.10
C LYS A 216 7.67 -22.72 -4.47
N VAL A 217 7.43 -23.20 -3.26
CA VAL A 217 6.15 -23.02 -2.55
C VAL A 217 6.26 -21.86 -1.57
N SER A 218 5.21 -21.06 -1.46
CA SER A 218 5.07 -19.95 -0.52
C SER A 218 3.82 -20.04 0.35
N LEU A 219 3.93 -19.56 1.59
CA LEU A 219 2.83 -19.28 2.50
C LEU A 219 2.70 -17.75 2.67
N LEU A 220 1.50 -17.22 2.40
CA LEU A 220 1.12 -15.84 2.73
C LEU A 220 0.13 -15.87 3.89
N LEU A 221 0.42 -15.13 4.96
CA LEU A 221 -0.55 -14.73 5.98
C LEU A 221 -0.71 -13.21 5.90
N ALA A 222 -1.95 -12.71 5.86
CA ALA A 222 -2.18 -11.26 5.77
C ALA A 222 -3.52 -10.84 6.40
N ALA A 223 -3.55 -9.70 7.08
CA ALA A 223 -4.78 -9.11 7.62
C ALA A 223 -5.59 -8.47 6.49
N LEU A 224 -6.92 -8.63 6.51
CA LEU A 224 -7.80 -8.02 5.50
C LEU A 224 -8.32 -6.63 5.87
N SER A 225 -8.04 -6.19 7.10
CA SER A 225 -8.46 -4.91 7.67
C SER A 225 -7.57 -4.55 8.85
N SER A 226 -7.54 -3.26 9.20
CA SER A 226 -6.93 -2.74 10.42
C SER A 226 -7.82 -1.64 11.00
N ASP A 227 -9.09 -1.99 11.16
CA ASP A 227 -10.14 -1.06 11.61
C ASP A 227 -10.06 -0.79 13.11
N ARG A 228 -9.75 -1.85 13.87
CA ARG A 228 -9.65 -1.80 15.33
C ARG A 228 -8.29 -2.25 15.80
N TRP A 229 -7.72 -3.29 15.20
CA TRP A 229 -6.50 -3.91 15.68
C TRP A 229 -5.35 -3.76 14.71
N LEU A 230 -4.15 -3.73 15.28
CA LEU A 230 -2.95 -4.02 14.55
C LEU A 230 -2.81 -5.55 14.49
N THR A 231 -2.48 -6.09 13.32
CA THR A 231 -2.14 -7.52 13.20
C THR A 231 -0.63 -7.68 13.15
N ILE A 232 -0.06 -8.31 14.18
CA ILE A 232 1.38 -8.54 14.32
C ILE A 232 1.67 -10.03 14.18
N MET A 233 2.72 -10.35 13.44
CA MET A 233 3.22 -11.70 13.20
C MET A 233 4.57 -11.85 13.90
N HIS A 234 4.71 -12.88 14.73
CA HIS A 234 5.94 -13.15 15.48
C HIS A 234 6.56 -14.45 15.00
N LEU A 235 7.51 -14.37 14.07
CA LEU A 235 8.26 -15.53 13.59
C LEU A 235 9.57 -15.63 14.38
N ARG A 236 9.76 -16.71 15.12
CA ARG A 236 10.98 -16.93 15.91
C ARG A 236 11.81 -18.08 15.36
N THR A 237 13.09 -17.85 15.13
CA THR A 237 14.06 -18.89 14.79
C THR A 237 14.61 -19.57 16.06
N ALA A 238 15.14 -20.79 15.95
CA ALA A 238 15.65 -21.54 17.11
C ALA A 238 16.80 -20.81 17.83
N SER A 239 17.68 -20.20 17.05
CA SER A 239 18.70 -19.26 17.49
C SER A 239 19.04 -18.28 16.37
N PRO A 240 19.69 -17.14 16.66
CA PRO A 240 20.11 -16.18 15.63
C PRO A 240 20.93 -16.85 14.53
N GLY A 241 20.64 -16.51 13.27
CA GLY A 241 21.33 -17.09 12.11
C GLY A 241 20.96 -18.55 11.78
N THR A 242 19.89 -19.10 12.37
CA THR A 242 19.36 -20.41 12.00
C THR A 242 18.06 -20.28 11.23
N ALA A 243 17.82 -21.17 10.28
CA ALA A 243 16.59 -21.15 9.50
C ALA A 243 15.42 -21.91 10.17
N HIS A 244 15.66 -22.62 11.27
CA HIS A 244 14.63 -23.44 11.90
C HIS A 244 13.60 -22.59 12.66
N ILE A 245 12.32 -22.63 12.26
CA ILE A 245 11.26 -21.87 12.92
C ILE A 245 10.83 -22.58 14.22
N SER A 246 11.12 -21.98 15.37
CA SER A 246 10.78 -22.53 16.68
C SER A 246 9.36 -22.18 17.14
N SER A 247 8.87 -20.97 16.81
CA SER A 247 7.50 -20.53 17.04
C SER A 247 7.03 -19.57 15.95
N TYR A 248 5.75 -19.61 15.63
CA TYR A 248 5.11 -18.63 14.74
C TYR A 248 3.70 -18.29 15.23
N THR A 249 3.46 -17.03 15.57
CA THR A 249 2.15 -16.56 16.06
C THR A 249 1.64 -15.36 15.26
N VAL A 250 0.31 -15.20 15.20
CA VAL A 250 -0.33 -14.04 14.57
C VAL A 250 -1.45 -13.52 15.46
N ASP A 251 -1.31 -12.26 15.88
CA ASP A 251 -2.11 -11.62 16.93
C ASP A 251 -2.79 -10.36 16.41
N SER A 252 -4.09 -10.20 16.68
CA SER A 252 -4.78 -8.90 16.63
C SER A 252 -4.64 -8.22 18.00
N THR A 253 -3.91 -7.12 18.06
CA THR A 253 -3.52 -6.42 19.29
C THR A 253 -3.44 -4.89 19.08
N GLY A 254 -2.94 -4.14 20.06
CA GLY A 254 -2.68 -2.70 19.95
C GLY A 254 -1.30 -2.38 19.36
N THR A 255 -0.98 -1.09 19.29
CA THR A 255 0.28 -0.60 18.68
C THR A 255 1.47 -0.60 19.65
N THR A 256 1.22 -0.74 20.95
CA THR A 256 2.22 -0.58 22.03
C THR A 256 3.48 -1.42 21.83
N GLU A 257 3.36 -2.67 21.35
CA GLU A 257 4.54 -3.53 21.15
C GLU A 257 5.51 -2.93 20.13
N ILE A 258 4.98 -2.38 19.04
CA ILE A 258 5.80 -1.72 18.01
C ILE A 258 6.34 -0.40 18.56
N MET A 259 5.49 0.42 19.16
CA MET A 259 5.86 1.75 19.65
C MET A 259 6.97 1.70 20.72
N LYS A 260 6.98 0.69 21.59
CA LYS A 260 8.05 0.46 22.58
C LYS A 260 9.42 0.18 21.97
N LYS A 261 9.50 -0.12 20.68
CA LYS A 261 10.75 -0.35 19.94
C LYS A 261 11.18 0.90 19.17
N GLU A 262 10.23 1.82 18.98
CA GLU A 262 10.35 3.07 18.23
C GLU A 262 10.19 4.28 19.17
N SER A 263 9.13 5.08 19.00
CA SER A 263 9.01 6.46 19.49
C SER A 263 8.87 6.60 21.00
N ILE A 264 8.37 5.55 21.69
CA ILE A 264 8.21 5.56 23.16
C ILE A 264 9.17 4.59 23.86
N ARG A 265 10.20 4.10 23.15
CA ARG A 265 11.17 3.13 23.67
C ARG A 265 11.83 3.61 24.96
N ASP A 266 12.21 4.89 24.99
CA ASP A 266 12.98 5.50 26.08
C ASP A 266 12.09 6.27 27.08
N ASP A 267 10.76 6.22 26.89
CA ASP A 267 9.77 6.91 27.72
C ASP A 267 9.43 6.16 29.02
N PRO A 268 8.92 6.86 30.05
CA PRO A 268 8.53 6.22 31.30
C PRO A 268 7.37 5.24 31.11
N ALA A 269 7.32 4.21 31.95
CA ALA A 269 6.24 3.21 31.96
C ALA A 269 4.82 3.81 32.12
N SER A 270 4.71 5.04 32.63
CA SER A 270 3.42 5.74 32.71
C SER A 270 2.82 6.03 31.34
N ASP A 271 3.65 6.16 30.30
CA ASP A 271 3.34 6.61 28.94
C ASP A 271 3.25 5.42 27.96
N GLN A 272 3.83 4.28 28.34
CA GLN A 272 3.78 3.01 27.60
C GLN A 272 2.50 2.22 27.93
N ILE A 273 1.34 2.74 27.54
CA ILE A 273 0.04 2.12 27.84
C ILE A 273 -0.18 0.87 26.99
N GLU A 274 -0.45 -0.26 27.63
CA GLU A 274 -0.89 -1.48 26.96
C GLU A 274 -2.36 -1.36 26.55
N LEU A 275 -2.72 -1.91 25.39
CA LEU A 275 -4.10 -2.00 24.98
C LEU A 275 -4.94 -2.81 25.99
N SER A 276 -6.10 -2.28 26.36
CA SER A 276 -6.99 -2.95 27.31
C SER A 276 -8.45 -2.61 27.02
N VAL A 277 -9.04 -3.26 26.02
CA VAL A 277 -10.40 -2.98 25.57
C VAL A 277 -11.41 -3.63 26.54
N PRO A 278 -12.35 -2.88 27.14
CA PRO A 278 -13.38 -3.46 27.97
C PRO A 278 -14.42 -4.22 27.13
N LEU A 279 -14.73 -5.46 27.54
CA LEU A 279 -15.77 -6.31 26.97
C LEU A 279 -16.85 -6.59 28.03
N PRO A 280 -18.01 -5.90 27.96
CA PRO A 280 -19.09 -6.09 28.93
C PRO A 280 -19.67 -7.53 28.92
N PRO A 281 -20.31 -7.97 30.01
CA PRO A 281 -21.02 -9.26 30.06
C PRO A 281 -22.00 -9.43 28.90
N GLY A 282 -22.01 -10.61 28.28
CA GLY A 282 -22.87 -10.96 27.14
C GLY A 282 -22.50 -10.27 25.82
N LYS A 283 -21.35 -9.58 25.75
CA LYS A 283 -20.84 -8.98 24.51
C LYS A 283 -19.75 -9.84 23.88
N THR A 284 -19.62 -9.68 22.57
CA THR A 284 -18.60 -10.35 21.75
C THR A 284 -17.67 -9.32 21.12
N ILE A 285 -16.40 -9.68 21.03
CA ILE A 285 -15.40 -8.97 20.25
C ILE A 285 -14.72 -9.95 19.30
N SER A 286 -14.15 -9.46 18.20
CA SER A 286 -13.46 -10.31 17.22
C SER A 286 -12.11 -9.72 16.84
N SER A 287 -11.20 -10.60 16.43
CA SER A 287 -9.97 -10.23 15.72
C SER A 287 -10.30 -9.56 14.37
N GLU A 288 -9.28 -8.97 13.73
CA GLU A 288 -9.33 -8.75 12.28
C GLU A 288 -9.48 -10.10 11.56
N LYS A 289 -9.92 -10.09 10.30
CA LYS A 289 -9.94 -11.30 9.48
C LYS A 289 -8.53 -11.50 8.90
N LEU A 290 -7.92 -12.65 9.16
CA LEU A 290 -6.63 -13.03 8.59
C LEU A 290 -6.87 -13.93 7.37
N THR A 291 -6.34 -13.58 6.22
CA THR A 291 -6.28 -14.45 5.04
C THR A 291 -5.04 -15.35 5.10
N PHE A 292 -5.17 -16.57 4.58
CA PHE A 292 -4.06 -17.48 4.33
C PHE A 292 -4.12 -17.98 2.89
N SER A 293 -2.95 -18.06 2.26
CA SER A 293 -2.80 -18.61 0.91
C SER A 293 -1.52 -19.44 0.83
N VAL A 294 -1.56 -20.51 0.03
CA VAL A 294 -0.36 -21.29 -0.34
C VAL A 294 -0.33 -21.44 -1.86
N SER A 295 0.81 -21.14 -2.48
CA SER A 295 0.95 -21.14 -3.94
C SER A 295 2.39 -21.46 -4.35
N LYS A 296 2.59 -21.73 -5.64
CA LYS A 296 3.91 -21.68 -6.28
C LYS A 296 4.21 -20.37 -7.00
N ASP A 297 3.20 -19.53 -7.11
CA ASP A 297 3.27 -18.19 -7.70
C ASP A 297 2.97 -17.19 -6.59
N TYR A 298 4.03 -16.67 -5.99
CA TYR A 298 3.93 -15.71 -4.88
C TYR A 298 3.47 -14.33 -5.36
N HIS A 299 3.72 -13.96 -6.63
CA HIS A 299 3.19 -12.71 -7.18
C HIS A 299 1.67 -12.77 -7.25
N ALA A 300 1.11 -13.87 -7.76
CA ALA A 300 -0.34 -14.06 -7.77
C ALA A 300 -0.93 -14.04 -6.36
N GLN A 301 -0.21 -14.51 -5.33
CA GLN A 301 -0.68 -14.40 -3.94
C GLN A 301 -0.79 -12.94 -3.48
N LEU A 302 0.24 -12.14 -3.74
CA LEU A 302 0.28 -10.72 -3.41
C LEU A 302 -0.76 -9.91 -4.20
N GLU A 303 -0.90 -10.15 -5.50
CA GLU A 303 -1.89 -9.50 -6.37
C GLU A 303 -3.34 -9.84 -5.94
N ASN A 304 -3.62 -11.11 -5.60
CA ASN A 304 -4.92 -11.53 -5.06
C ASN A 304 -5.22 -10.90 -3.69
N TYR A 305 -4.21 -10.72 -2.85
CA TYR A 305 -4.34 -10.03 -1.58
C TYR A 305 -4.64 -8.54 -1.79
N GLY A 306 -3.92 -7.87 -2.69
CA GLY A 306 -4.21 -6.51 -3.13
C GLY A 306 -5.67 -6.34 -3.59
N GLU A 307 -6.13 -7.20 -4.49
CA GLU A 307 -7.52 -7.18 -4.96
C GLU A 307 -8.51 -7.36 -3.80
N ALA A 308 -8.23 -8.28 -2.87
CA ALA A 308 -9.09 -8.53 -1.73
C ALA A 308 -9.23 -7.28 -0.83
N ILE A 309 -8.13 -6.56 -0.59
CA ILE A 309 -8.14 -5.30 0.16
C ILE A 309 -8.96 -4.24 -0.56
N ARG A 310 -8.77 -4.08 -1.87
CA ARG A 310 -9.53 -3.14 -2.71
C ARG A 310 -11.04 -3.34 -2.57
N LEU A 311 -11.49 -4.58 -2.72
CA LEU A 311 -12.91 -4.94 -2.71
C LEU A 311 -13.53 -4.82 -1.32
N LEU A 312 -12.85 -5.31 -0.27
CA LEU A 312 -13.37 -5.31 1.10
C LEU A 312 -13.40 -3.92 1.72
N ASN A 313 -12.33 -3.13 1.51
CA ASN A 313 -12.15 -1.84 2.16
C ASN A 313 -12.57 -0.66 1.28
N LYS A 314 -13.08 -0.94 0.07
CA LYS A 314 -13.53 0.08 -0.90
C LYS A 314 -12.45 1.12 -1.16
N ALA A 315 -11.25 0.64 -1.46
CA ALA A 315 -10.10 1.50 -1.71
C ALA A 315 -10.44 2.60 -2.72
N ARG A 316 -10.00 3.82 -2.42
CA ARG A 316 -10.28 5.01 -3.22
C ARG A 316 -9.11 5.22 -4.16
N ILE A 317 -9.36 5.22 -5.46
CA ILE A 317 -8.31 5.29 -6.47
C ILE A 317 -8.55 6.53 -7.34
N PRO A 318 -7.57 7.43 -7.47
CA PRO A 318 -7.75 8.64 -8.27
C PRO A 318 -7.87 8.30 -9.76
N ALA A 319 -8.64 9.12 -10.49
CA ALA A 319 -8.87 8.93 -11.92
C ALA A 319 -7.61 9.13 -12.78
N THR A 320 -6.62 9.85 -12.25
CA THR A 320 -5.31 10.11 -12.86
C THR A 320 -4.22 10.00 -11.79
N ALA A 321 -3.00 9.66 -12.18
CA ALA A 321 -1.84 9.80 -11.30
C ALA A 321 -1.55 11.30 -11.08
N PRO A 322 -1.43 11.79 -9.84
CA PRO A 322 -1.04 13.17 -9.56
C PRO A 322 0.45 13.34 -9.84
N TRP A 323 0.79 14.32 -10.68
CA TRP A 323 2.18 14.68 -10.95
C TRP A 323 2.41 16.11 -10.51
N GLY A 324 3.56 16.36 -9.90
CA GLY A 324 3.77 17.63 -9.24
C GLY A 324 5.19 17.90 -8.81
N TRP A 325 5.30 18.88 -7.94
CA TRP A 325 6.52 19.27 -7.29
C TRP A 325 6.31 19.31 -5.79
N TRP A 326 7.28 18.77 -5.07
CA TRP A 326 7.31 18.63 -3.62
C TRP A 326 8.50 19.38 -3.02
N SER A 327 8.24 20.20 -2.00
CA SER A 327 9.27 21.09 -1.48
C SER A 327 10.27 20.47 -0.50
N TRP A 328 9.97 19.29 0.09
CA TRP A 328 10.74 18.79 1.24
C TRP A 328 12.18 18.48 0.89
N THR A 329 12.43 17.61 -0.10
CA THR A 329 13.80 17.25 -0.46
C THR A 329 14.56 18.41 -1.11
N ALA A 330 13.83 19.34 -1.74
CA ALA A 330 14.38 20.57 -2.31
C ALA A 330 14.82 21.60 -1.25
N TYR A 331 14.09 21.76 -0.15
CA TYR A 331 14.34 22.87 0.80
C TYR A 331 14.24 22.53 2.27
N TYR A 332 13.65 21.40 2.64
CA TYR A 332 13.30 21.02 4.00
C TYR A 332 12.61 22.19 4.72
N PHE A 333 12.99 22.49 5.95
CA PHE A 333 12.53 23.66 6.70
C PHE A 333 12.91 25.03 6.09
N GLY A 334 13.74 25.05 5.06
CA GLY A 334 14.26 26.27 4.43
C GLY A 334 13.32 26.93 3.41
N LEU A 335 12.17 26.32 3.11
CA LEU A 335 11.24 26.90 2.15
C LEU A 335 10.71 28.27 2.65
N SER A 336 10.79 29.27 1.78
CA SER A 336 10.25 30.62 2.00
C SER A 336 9.20 30.97 0.96
N GLN A 337 8.36 31.98 1.23
CA GLN A 337 7.34 32.44 0.29
C GLN A 337 7.92 32.83 -1.08
N GLY A 338 9.06 33.54 -1.11
CA GLY A 338 9.69 33.94 -2.38
C GLY A 338 10.24 32.75 -3.17
N THR A 339 10.84 31.80 -2.47
CA THR A 339 11.33 30.54 -3.05
C THR A 339 10.18 29.72 -3.63
N ALA A 340 9.07 29.61 -2.90
CA ALA A 340 7.89 28.87 -3.33
C ALA A 340 7.24 29.50 -4.59
N VAL A 341 7.11 30.83 -4.64
CA VAL A 341 6.62 31.54 -5.84
C VAL A 341 7.49 31.25 -7.05
N THR A 342 8.81 31.36 -6.89
CA THR A 342 9.77 31.11 -7.99
C THR A 342 9.62 29.72 -8.58
N ASN A 343 9.48 28.69 -7.73
CA ASN A 343 9.29 27.32 -8.22
C ASN A 343 7.90 27.11 -8.84
N ALA A 344 6.85 27.72 -8.29
CA ALA A 344 5.50 27.58 -8.82
C ALA A 344 5.37 28.20 -10.22
N GLU A 345 5.94 29.39 -10.42
CA GLU A 345 5.99 30.05 -11.74
C GLU A 345 6.75 29.18 -12.74
N TRP A 346 7.93 28.69 -12.35
CA TRP A 346 8.74 27.83 -13.22
C TRP A 346 8.03 26.53 -13.59
N LEU A 347 7.42 25.84 -12.62
CA LEU A 347 6.68 24.59 -12.86
C LEU A 347 5.54 24.82 -13.87
N SER A 348 4.78 25.90 -13.66
CA SER A 348 3.67 26.30 -14.53
C SER A 348 4.13 26.59 -15.96
N GLU A 349 5.28 27.23 -16.14
CA GLU A 349 5.80 27.61 -17.46
C GLU A 349 6.43 26.43 -18.22
N HIS A 350 7.01 25.45 -17.51
CA HIS A 350 7.86 24.46 -18.14
C HIS A 350 7.33 23.03 -18.16
N PHE A 351 6.63 22.58 -17.11
CA PHE A 351 6.21 21.18 -16.94
C PHE A 351 4.71 20.96 -16.77
N LYS A 352 3.91 22.00 -16.53
CA LYS A 352 2.45 21.88 -16.45
C LYS A 352 1.83 21.20 -17.68
N ASP A 353 2.28 21.54 -18.89
CA ASP A 353 1.78 20.92 -20.14
C ASP A 353 2.15 19.44 -20.28
N LEU A 354 3.12 18.95 -19.50
CA LEU A 354 3.42 17.52 -19.40
C LEU A 354 2.50 16.80 -18.40
N GLY A 355 1.79 17.53 -17.56
CA GLY A 355 0.90 17.01 -16.52
C GLY A 355 1.37 17.29 -15.09
N PHE A 356 2.56 17.90 -14.89
CA PHE A 356 3.02 18.30 -13.55
C PHE A 356 2.26 19.54 -13.08
N ASP A 357 1.03 19.31 -12.62
CA ASP A 357 0.07 20.37 -12.29
C ASP A 357 -0.22 20.49 -10.79
N TYR A 358 0.42 19.70 -9.92
CA TYR A 358 0.40 19.87 -8.47
C TYR A 358 1.63 20.64 -7.98
N PHE A 359 1.40 21.58 -7.05
CA PHE A 359 2.45 22.30 -6.34
C PHE A 359 2.24 22.11 -4.84
N HIS A 360 3.07 21.27 -4.23
CA HIS A 360 2.93 20.81 -2.86
C HIS A 360 3.99 21.44 -1.95
N ILE A 361 3.53 22.22 -0.97
CA ILE A 361 4.39 22.72 0.11
C ILE A 361 4.42 21.73 1.28
N ASP A 362 5.62 21.43 1.75
CA ASP A 362 5.86 20.44 2.80
C ASP A 362 6.09 21.07 4.19
N GLU A 363 6.52 20.27 5.16
CA GLU A 363 6.73 20.67 6.55
C GLU A 363 7.63 21.93 6.69
N GLY A 364 7.27 22.79 7.65
CA GLY A 364 8.05 23.97 8.02
C GLY A 364 7.35 25.31 7.79
N TYR A 365 6.20 25.33 7.10
CA TYR A 365 5.40 26.55 6.96
C TYR A 365 4.65 26.94 8.23
N ALA A 366 4.21 25.96 9.02
CA ALA A 366 3.34 26.18 10.18
C ALA A 366 4.11 26.82 11.35
N TYR A 367 3.39 27.55 12.21
CA TYR A 367 3.98 28.13 13.42
C TYR A 367 4.44 27.06 14.43
N ASP A 368 3.68 25.97 14.54
CA ASP A 368 3.98 24.76 15.32
C ASP A 368 3.15 23.58 14.77
N ASP A 369 3.42 22.36 15.24
CA ASP A 369 2.59 21.20 14.88
C ASP A 369 1.15 21.38 15.39
N GLY A 370 0.17 21.21 14.50
CA GLY A 370 -1.23 21.51 14.81
C GLY A 370 -1.60 23.00 14.67
N GLU A 371 -0.77 23.83 14.03
CA GLU A 371 -1.07 25.23 13.68
C GLU A 371 -1.16 25.44 12.16
N PHE A 372 -1.85 24.55 11.45
CA PHE A 372 -1.89 24.54 9.98
C PHE A 372 -2.54 25.79 9.35
N LEU A 373 -3.38 26.52 10.10
CA LEU A 373 -3.98 27.79 9.68
C LEU A 373 -3.10 29.00 9.99
N THR A 374 -2.02 28.82 10.74
CA THR A 374 -1.17 29.88 11.28
C THR A 374 0.26 29.68 10.79
N PRO A 375 0.63 30.15 9.59
CA PRO A 375 1.99 30.00 9.10
C PRO A 375 2.97 30.89 9.87
N ASN A 376 4.26 30.52 9.87
CA ASN A 376 5.33 31.33 10.41
C ASN A 376 5.52 32.59 9.56
N ALA A 377 5.10 33.74 10.10
CA ALA A 377 5.14 35.03 9.41
C ALA A 377 6.55 35.51 9.01
N THR A 378 7.62 34.92 9.55
CA THR A 378 8.99 35.22 9.11
C THR A 378 9.26 34.67 7.72
N SER A 379 8.84 33.43 7.46
CA SER A 379 9.01 32.75 6.16
C SER A 379 7.86 33.06 5.20
N TRP A 380 6.68 33.39 5.74
CA TRP A 380 5.42 33.59 5.02
C TRP A 380 4.74 34.92 5.43
N PRO A 381 5.35 36.08 5.12
CA PRO A 381 4.86 37.38 5.58
C PRO A 381 3.45 37.73 5.08
N ASP A 382 3.01 37.18 3.94
CA ASP A 382 1.66 37.39 3.39
C ASP A 382 0.70 36.22 3.70
N GLY A 383 1.16 35.23 4.46
CA GLY A 383 0.44 34.01 4.77
C GLY A 383 0.22 33.08 3.57
N LEU A 384 -0.31 31.89 3.86
CA LEU A 384 -0.46 30.83 2.85
C LEU A 384 -1.74 30.93 2.01
N GLN A 385 -2.78 31.61 2.49
CA GLN A 385 -3.99 31.80 1.69
C GLN A 385 -3.72 32.60 0.41
N SER A 386 -2.92 33.67 0.52
CA SER A 386 -2.53 34.49 -0.63
C SER A 386 -1.69 33.68 -1.62
N PHE A 387 -0.74 32.90 -1.09
CA PHE A 387 0.10 32.00 -1.88
C PHE A 387 -0.70 30.91 -2.61
N GLY A 388 -1.61 30.22 -1.92
CA GLY A 388 -2.47 29.19 -2.54
C GLY A 388 -3.30 29.76 -3.70
N ARG A 389 -3.84 30.98 -3.56
CA ARG A 389 -4.52 31.67 -4.68
C ARG A 389 -3.58 31.97 -5.83
N HIS A 390 -2.34 32.36 -5.57
CA HIS A 390 -1.34 32.59 -6.62
C HIS A 390 -1.04 31.30 -7.39
N VAL A 391 -0.82 30.17 -6.71
CA VAL A 391 -0.65 28.84 -7.33
C VAL A 391 -1.86 28.50 -8.22
N CYS A 392 -3.09 28.72 -7.73
CA CYS A 392 -4.30 28.50 -8.53
C CYS A 392 -4.38 29.43 -9.76
N HIS A 393 -3.95 30.70 -9.68
CA HIS A 393 -3.92 31.61 -10.83
C HIS A 393 -2.91 31.20 -11.90
N LEU A 394 -1.86 30.45 -11.54
CA LEU A 394 -0.93 29.83 -12.49
C LEU A 394 -1.56 28.60 -13.18
N GLY A 395 -2.75 28.17 -12.76
CA GLY A 395 -3.40 26.96 -13.26
C GLY A 395 -2.83 25.67 -12.66
N LEU A 396 -2.14 25.78 -11.52
CA LEU A 396 -1.66 24.65 -10.73
C LEU A 396 -2.65 24.33 -9.59
N LYS A 397 -2.62 23.10 -9.09
CA LYS A 397 -3.35 22.62 -7.93
C LYS A 397 -2.47 22.76 -6.69
N PHE A 398 -2.97 23.48 -5.70
CA PHE A 398 -2.23 23.71 -4.47
C PHE A 398 -2.33 22.49 -3.53
N GLY A 399 -1.19 21.99 -3.10
CA GLY A 399 -1.03 20.88 -2.18
C GLY A 399 -0.35 21.29 -0.88
N MET A 400 -0.68 20.65 0.24
CA MET A 400 -0.13 20.98 1.55
C MET A 400 0.20 19.75 2.38
N TRP A 401 1.35 19.76 3.05
CA TRP A 401 1.64 18.84 4.14
C TRP A 401 0.89 19.22 5.41
N VAL A 402 0.43 18.22 6.16
CA VAL A 402 -0.16 18.34 7.50
C VAL A 402 0.15 17.08 8.32
N ALA A 403 0.38 17.23 9.62
CA ALA A 403 0.43 16.13 10.58
C ALA A 403 -0.82 16.14 11.47
N PRO A 404 -1.98 15.66 10.98
CA PRO A 404 -3.30 16.01 11.53
C PRO A 404 -3.51 15.63 13.00
N PHE A 405 -2.74 14.67 13.50
CA PHE A 405 -2.87 14.15 14.85
C PHE A 405 -1.71 14.54 15.78
N ARG A 406 -0.71 15.28 15.28
CA ARG A 406 0.37 15.85 16.10
C ARG A 406 -0.04 17.23 16.63
N VAL A 407 0.37 17.51 17.87
CA VAL A 407 0.16 18.79 18.54
C VAL A 407 1.45 19.21 19.23
N GLY A 408 2.02 20.33 18.80
CA GLY A 408 3.20 20.95 19.42
C GLY A 408 2.86 21.69 20.72
N GLN A 409 3.87 21.93 21.56
CA GLN A 409 3.68 22.58 22.86
C GLN A 409 3.20 24.04 22.76
N LYS A 410 3.43 24.73 21.64
CA LYS A 410 2.99 26.12 21.42
C LYS A 410 1.67 26.19 20.65
N ALA A 411 1.14 25.06 20.20
CA ALA A 411 -0.14 25.01 19.52
C ALA A 411 -1.30 25.37 20.47
N TRP A 412 -2.30 26.04 19.93
CA TRP A 412 -3.51 26.47 20.62
C TRP A 412 -4.21 25.31 21.32
N VAL A 413 -4.26 24.13 20.69
CA VAL A 413 -4.83 22.91 21.30
C VAL A 413 -4.09 22.56 22.59
N TYR A 414 -2.75 22.56 22.59
CA TYR A 414 -1.99 22.27 23.80
C TYR A 414 -2.17 23.34 24.88
N GLU A 415 -2.19 24.62 24.51
CA GLU A 415 -2.32 25.71 25.48
C GLU A 415 -3.71 25.79 26.12
N LYS A 416 -4.77 25.48 25.36
CA LYS A 416 -6.16 25.72 25.77
C LYS A 416 -6.96 24.46 26.04
N HIS A 417 -6.59 23.33 25.44
CA HIS A 417 -7.40 22.11 25.37
C HIS A 417 -6.58 20.84 25.57
N LYS A 418 -5.80 20.76 26.66
CA LYS A 418 -5.05 19.54 27.01
C LYS A 418 -5.95 18.34 27.20
N ASP A 419 -7.21 18.55 27.56
CA ASP A 419 -8.26 17.53 27.65
C ASP A 419 -8.57 16.86 26.29
N TRP A 420 -8.19 17.47 25.17
CA TRP A 420 -8.35 16.92 23.83
C TRP A 420 -7.17 16.04 23.40
N LEU A 421 -6.17 15.85 24.26
CA LEU A 421 -4.99 15.03 23.95
C LEU A 421 -5.15 13.62 24.53
N VAL A 422 -4.39 12.67 24.00
CA VAL A 422 -4.28 11.33 24.58
C VAL A 422 -3.50 11.40 25.89
N HIS A 423 -4.04 10.80 26.95
CA HIS A 423 -3.45 10.85 28.28
C HIS A 423 -2.80 9.52 28.70
N ASN A 424 -1.78 9.64 29.54
CA ASN A 424 -1.06 8.55 30.16
C ASN A 424 -1.78 8.06 31.43
N SER A 425 -1.21 7.08 32.13
CA SER A 425 -1.79 6.50 33.35
C SER A 425 -1.86 7.45 34.56
N GLN A 426 -1.20 8.60 34.49
CA GLN A 426 -1.24 9.66 35.49
C GLN A 426 -2.18 10.81 35.12
N GLY A 427 -2.92 10.68 34.01
CA GLY A 427 -3.79 11.74 33.51
C GLY A 427 -3.03 12.95 32.95
N LYS A 428 -1.83 12.75 32.41
CA LYS A 428 -1.06 13.78 31.67
C LYS A 428 -1.02 13.45 30.18
N PRO A 429 -0.99 14.44 29.28
CA PRO A 429 -0.80 14.18 27.84
C PRO A 429 0.46 13.36 27.57
N ILE A 430 0.37 12.35 26.70
CA ILE A 430 1.52 11.54 26.27
C ILE A 430 2.37 12.36 25.30
N GLN A 431 3.65 12.50 25.62
CA GLN A 431 4.65 13.05 24.70
C GLN A 431 5.18 11.90 23.84
N ILE A 432 5.21 12.08 22.52
CA ILE A 432 5.62 11.03 21.55
C ILE A 432 6.90 11.35 20.80
N GLY A 433 7.55 12.48 21.11
CA GLY A 433 8.77 12.91 20.47
C GLY A 433 8.96 14.43 20.49
N PHE A 434 9.75 14.91 19.53
CA PHE A 434 10.10 16.31 19.31
C PHE A 434 10.07 16.62 17.81
N ILE A 435 9.72 17.86 17.45
CA ILE A 435 9.64 18.29 16.03
C ILE A 435 11.02 18.28 15.36
N ASP A 436 12.08 18.61 16.12
CA ASP A 436 13.47 18.32 15.79
C ASP A 436 14.29 18.29 17.10
N SER A 437 15.61 18.08 17.03
CA SER A 437 16.49 18.04 18.21
C SER A 437 16.57 19.36 19.01
N SER A 438 15.98 20.45 18.50
CA SER A 438 15.97 21.80 19.06
C SER A 438 14.57 22.39 19.33
N ARG A 439 13.49 21.75 18.85
CA ARG A 439 12.09 22.19 18.97
C ARG A 439 11.32 21.41 20.04
N GLY A 440 10.18 21.98 20.43
CA GLY A 440 9.40 21.54 21.58
C GLY A 440 8.82 20.12 21.47
N PRO A 441 8.29 19.59 22.59
CA PRO A 441 7.68 18.27 22.64
C PRO A 441 6.39 18.19 21.80
N ILE A 442 6.15 17.01 21.22
CA ILE A 442 4.95 16.68 20.44
C ILE A 442 4.01 15.79 21.27
N TYR A 443 2.71 16.05 21.16
CA TYR A 443 1.63 15.30 21.79
C TYR A 443 0.64 14.79 20.73
N VAL A 444 -0.28 13.91 21.16
CA VAL A 444 -1.26 13.28 20.28
C VAL A 444 -2.66 13.83 20.51
N LEU A 445 -3.28 14.35 19.45
CA LEU A 445 -4.69 14.73 19.45
C LEU A 445 -5.57 13.48 19.61
N ASP A 446 -6.65 13.56 20.39
CA ASP A 446 -7.63 12.48 20.56
C ASP A 446 -8.90 12.76 19.71
N PRO A 447 -9.04 12.13 18.52
CA PRO A 447 -10.21 12.33 17.66
C PRO A 447 -11.50 11.75 18.25
N THR A 448 -11.45 11.07 19.40
CA THR A 448 -12.65 10.64 20.12
C THR A 448 -13.30 11.78 20.92
N HIS A 449 -12.56 12.86 21.20
CA HIS A 449 -13.06 14.03 21.89
C HIS A 449 -13.85 14.96 20.92
N PRO A 450 -15.11 15.34 21.21
CA PRO A 450 -15.93 16.15 20.30
C PRO A 450 -15.30 17.49 19.89
N GLY A 451 -14.55 18.12 20.80
CA GLY A 451 -13.82 19.36 20.50
C GLY A 451 -12.68 19.17 19.49
N ALA A 452 -11.93 18.07 19.60
CA ALA A 452 -10.89 17.72 18.62
C ALA A 452 -11.51 17.42 17.24
N GLN A 453 -12.68 16.79 17.21
CA GLN A 453 -13.42 16.54 15.95
C GLN A 453 -13.82 17.84 15.26
N GLU A 454 -14.30 18.83 16.02
CA GLU A 454 -14.66 20.13 15.47
C GLU A 454 -13.43 20.92 15.01
N TYR A 455 -12.33 20.83 15.76
CA TYR A 455 -11.06 21.41 15.34
C TYR A 455 -10.58 20.84 14.00
N LEU A 456 -10.56 19.51 13.84
CA LEU A 456 -10.19 18.87 12.56
C LEU A 456 -11.13 19.31 11.43
N ARG A 457 -12.44 19.24 11.64
CA ARG A 457 -13.43 19.66 10.63
C ARG A 457 -13.19 21.09 10.17
N ARG A 458 -13.10 22.04 11.11
CA ARG A 458 -12.96 23.46 10.78
C ARG A 458 -11.65 23.76 10.08
N THR A 459 -10.55 23.16 10.52
CA THR A 459 -9.23 23.34 9.91
C THR A 459 -9.25 22.89 8.45
N PHE A 460 -9.70 21.67 8.18
CA PHE A 460 -9.69 21.12 6.83
C PHE A 460 -10.75 21.76 5.91
N GLU A 461 -11.88 22.23 6.44
CA GLU A 461 -12.81 23.07 5.67
C GLU A 461 -12.18 24.38 5.21
N ILE A 462 -11.47 25.09 6.09
CA ILE A 462 -10.80 26.35 5.72
C ILE A 462 -9.69 26.10 4.70
N LEU A 463 -8.83 25.12 4.93
CA LEU A 463 -7.72 24.80 4.02
C LEU A 463 -8.23 24.43 2.62
N SER A 464 -9.26 23.59 2.52
CA SER A 464 -9.79 23.14 1.23
C SER A 464 -10.67 24.21 0.55
N ARG A 465 -11.62 24.81 1.28
CA ARG A 465 -12.64 25.70 0.68
C ARG A 465 -12.17 27.15 0.58
N ASP A 466 -11.49 27.67 1.59
CA ASP A 466 -11.10 29.08 1.65
C ASP A 466 -9.68 29.34 1.08
N TRP A 467 -8.76 28.38 1.23
CA TRP A 467 -7.38 28.49 0.72
C TRP A 467 -7.19 27.78 -0.62
N GLY A 468 -8.12 26.91 -1.02
CA GLY A 468 -8.11 26.26 -2.32
C GLY A 468 -7.20 25.04 -2.42
N ALA A 469 -6.73 24.48 -1.29
CA ALA A 469 -5.94 23.26 -1.31
C ALA A 469 -6.77 22.09 -1.89
N ARG A 470 -6.14 21.27 -2.74
CA ARG A 470 -6.75 20.11 -3.42
C ARG A 470 -6.00 18.80 -3.19
N TYR A 471 -4.93 18.86 -2.41
CA TYR A 471 -4.11 17.71 -2.04
C TYR A 471 -3.56 17.93 -0.62
N PHE A 472 -3.63 16.89 0.22
CA PHE A 472 -3.02 16.89 1.55
C PHE A 472 -2.15 15.64 1.78
N LYS A 473 -0.87 15.84 2.07
CA LYS A 473 0.04 14.81 2.62
C LYS A 473 -0.20 14.72 4.12
N LEU A 474 -0.68 13.57 4.61
CA LEU A 474 -1.09 13.34 5.99
C LEU A 474 -0.02 12.54 6.73
N ASP A 475 0.91 13.22 7.39
CA ASP A 475 2.13 12.63 7.91
C ASP A 475 2.06 12.22 9.39
N PHE A 476 3.02 11.40 9.80
CA PHE A 476 3.26 10.95 11.17
C PHE A 476 2.05 10.29 11.85
N MET A 477 1.27 9.55 11.06
CA MET A 477 0.13 8.78 11.53
C MET A 477 0.54 7.56 12.38
N ASP A 478 1.72 7.02 12.20
CA ASP A 478 2.27 5.86 12.90
C ASP A 478 2.62 6.23 14.35
N ASP A 479 3.27 7.37 14.55
CA ASP A 479 3.60 7.96 15.85
C ASP A 479 2.37 8.35 16.66
N THR A 480 1.31 8.79 15.98
CA THR A 480 0.08 9.27 16.60
C THR A 480 -0.95 8.16 16.81
N ALA A 481 -0.74 6.97 16.23
CA ALA A 481 -1.48 5.76 16.53
C ALA A 481 -0.98 5.10 17.84
N ILE A 482 -0.93 5.86 18.94
CA ILE A 482 -0.48 5.38 20.26
C ILE A 482 -1.63 5.00 21.20
N GLU A 483 -1.49 3.87 21.90
CA GLU A 483 -2.44 3.49 22.96
C GLU A 483 -2.36 4.44 24.17
N GLY A 484 -3.51 4.74 24.77
CA GLY A 484 -3.60 5.69 25.88
C GLY A 484 -5.04 5.98 26.28
N TYR A 485 -5.22 6.72 27.36
CA TYR A 485 -6.54 7.10 27.87
C TYR A 485 -7.14 8.21 26.99
N ARG A 486 -8.35 7.94 26.51
CA ARG A 486 -9.11 8.77 25.57
C ARG A 486 -10.46 9.15 26.13
N TYR A 487 -11.11 10.12 25.50
CA TYR A 487 -12.49 10.49 25.78
C TYR A 487 -13.45 9.30 25.62
N ARG A 488 -13.23 8.44 24.60
CA ARG A 488 -13.91 7.14 24.47
C ARG A 488 -12.98 5.98 24.86
N PRO A 489 -13.17 5.33 26.02
CA PRO A 489 -12.24 4.33 26.56
C PRO A 489 -12.32 2.95 25.87
N ASP A 490 -13.31 2.72 25.00
CA ASP A 490 -13.50 1.48 24.25
C ASP A 490 -12.96 1.55 22.80
N VAL A 491 -12.32 2.67 22.44
CA VAL A 491 -11.74 2.90 21.12
C VAL A 491 -10.21 2.73 21.19
N THR A 492 -9.67 1.88 20.32
CA THR A 492 -8.22 1.63 20.17
C THR A 492 -7.54 2.82 19.49
N ALA A 493 -6.20 2.87 19.53
CA ALA A 493 -5.45 3.91 18.82
C ALA A 493 -5.80 3.99 17.32
N LEU A 494 -5.83 2.85 16.65
CA LEU A 494 -6.17 2.73 15.22
C LEU A 494 -7.63 3.09 14.92
N GLY A 495 -8.56 2.76 15.83
CA GLY A 495 -9.95 3.18 15.70
C GLY A 495 -10.12 4.69 15.84
N ALA A 496 -9.37 5.32 16.74
CA ALA A 496 -9.37 6.77 16.92
C ALA A 496 -8.79 7.50 15.71
N GLN A 497 -7.69 6.98 15.14
CA GLN A 497 -7.11 7.51 13.90
C GLN A 497 -8.09 7.43 12.72
N ARG A 498 -8.75 6.29 12.50
CA ARG A 498 -9.77 6.17 11.44
C ARG A 498 -10.95 7.13 11.63
N MET A 499 -11.38 7.37 12.87
CA MET A 499 -12.38 8.39 13.15
C MET A 499 -11.90 9.79 12.74
N GLY A 500 -10.65 10.13 13.07
CA GLY A 500 -10.04 11.39 12.65
C GLY A 500 -9.96 11.54 11.13
N LEU A 501 -9.49 10.49 10.44
CA LEU A 501 -9.41 10.45 8.98
C LEU A 501 -10.78 10.56 8.30
N GLN A 502 -11.82 9.93 8.86
CA GLN A 502 -13.19 10.08 8.36
C GLN A 502 -13.67 11.53 8.49
N ILE A 503 -13.39 12.21 9.61
CA ILE A 503 -13.75 13.62 9.80
C ILE A 503 -13.05 14.51 8.77
N ILE A 504 -11.75 14.25 8.51
CA ILE A 504 -10.98 14.97 7.50
C ILE A 504 -11.59 14.75 6.13
N ARG A 505 -11.86 13.49 5.74
CA ARG A 505 -12.51 13.13 4.48
C ARG A 505 -13.86 13.84 4.31
N ASP A 506 -14.71 13.80 5.31
CA ASP A 506 -16.03 14.44 5.28
C ASP A 506 -15.92 15.98 5.15
N ALA A 507 -14.89 16.58 5.76
CA ALA A 507 -14.67 18.02 5.70
C ALA A 507 -14.20 18.49 4.30
N VAL A 508 -13.26 17.76 3.70
CA VAL A 508 -12.64 18.14 2.42
C VAL A 508 -13.44 17.72 1.20
N GLY A 509 -14.25 16.64 1.29
CA GLY A 509 -15.04 16.12 0.17
C GLY A 509 -14.27 15.12 -0.71
N ASP A 510 -14.92 14.69 -1.79
CA ASP A 510 -14.39 13.67 -2.72
C ASP A 510 -13.47 14.27 -3.80
N ASP A 511 -13.44 15.60 -3.98
CA ASP A 511 -12.63 16.31 -4.98
C ASP A 511 -11.23 16.69 -4.49
N VAL A 512 -10.91 16.37 -3.23
CA VAL A 512 -9.61 16.61 -2.61
C VAL A 512 -8.89 15.27 -2.42
N LEU A 513 -7.64 15.20 -2.87
CA LEU A 513 -6.79 14.03 -2.66
C LEU A 513 -6.20 14.03 -1.25
N LEU A 514 -6.30 12.90 -0.57
CA LEU A 514 -5.55 12.67 0.68
C LEU A 514 -4.50 11.60 0.43
N ASP A 515 -3.30 11.87 0.90
CA ASP A 515 -2.15 10.96 0.85
C ASP A 515 -1.75 10.50 2.23
N LYS A 516 -1.76 9.18 2.46
CA LYS A 516 -1.43 8.61 3.75
C LYS A 516 0.09 8.50 3.87
N ASP A 517 0.61 9.06 4.94
CA ASP A 517 2.04 9.17 5.14
C ASP A 517 2.45 8.90 6.59
N GLY A 518 3.60 8.27 6.75
CA GLY A 518 4.11 7.73 8.01
C GLY A 518 3.01 6.97 8.71
N SER A 519 2.43 5.92 8.13
CA SER A 519 1.13 5.39 8.58
C SER A 519 1.09 3.87 8.58
N PRO A 520 0.32 3.24 9.50
CA PRO A 520 -0.06 1.84 9.34
C PRO A 520 -0.69 1.57 7.97
N MET A 521 -0.10 0.66 7.18
CA MET A 521 -0.43 0.46 5.76
C MET A 521 -1.93 0.26 5.49
N LEU A 522 -2.61 -0.57 6.30
CA LEU A 522 -4.02 -0.91 6.12
C LEU A 522 -5.00 0.09 6.74
N ASN A 523 -4.57 0.90 7.71
CA ASN A 523 -5.49 1.69 8.53
C ASN A 523 -6.15 2.84 7.75
N ALA A 524 -5.46 3.41 6.76
CA ALA A 524 -5.97 4.52 5.94
C ALA A 524 -6.80 4.08 4.72
N VAL A 525 -6.79 2.78 4.37
CA VAL A 525 -7.47 2.27 3.17
C VAL A 525 -8.98 2.58 3.22
N GLY A 526 -9.48 3.10 2.11
CA GLY A 526 -10.88 3.54 1.96
C GLY A 526 -11.14 4.98 2.41
N LEU A 527 -10.14 5.66 2.98
CA LEU A 527 -10.23 7.06 3.43
C LEU A 527 -9.29 7.99 2.65
N THR A 528 -8.16 7.47 2.15
CA THR A 528 -7.18 8.19 1.32
C THR A 528 -7.12 7.64 -0.10
N GLU A 529 -6.72 8.48 -1.05
CA GLU A 529 -6.52 8.10 -2.45
C GLU A 529 -5.09 7.66 -2.74
N LEU A 530 -4.14 8.25 -2.03
CA LEU A 530 -2.70 8.06 -2.20
C LEU A 530 -2.10 7.48 -0.92
N GLY A 531 -0.93 6.89 -1.06
CA GLY A 531 -0.18 6.42 0.10
C GLY A 531 1.27 6.12 -0.17
N ARG A 532 2.15 6.69 0.65
CA ARG A 532 3.59 6.41 0.58
C ARG A 532 3.87 4.92 0.83
N ILE A 533 4.63 4.30 -0.05
CA ILE A 533 4.94 2.86 0.02
C ILE A 533 6.39 2.55 0.41
N SER A 534 7.21 3.56 0.62
CA SER A 534 8.61 3.38 1.00
C SER A 534 9.08 4.49 1.93
N ALA A 535 10.28 4.34 2.48
CA ALA A 535 10.91 5.40 3.26
C ALA A 535 11.08 6.67 2.42
N ASP A 536 11.31 7.79 3.12
CA ASP A 536 11.59 9.09 2.49
C ASP A 536 12.70 8.99 1.43
N THR A 537 12.63 9.78 0.37
CA THR A 537 13.71 9.88 -0.61
C THR A 537 14.67 11.02 -0.27
N GLY A 538 15.64 11.26 -1.15
CA GLY A 538 16.52 12.41 -1.07
C GLY A 538 17.53 12.45 -2.21
N HIS A 539 18.38 13.48 -2.21
CA HIS A 539 19.41 13.68 -3.23
C HIS A 539 20.63 12.74 -3.08
N SER A 540 20.39 11.45 -2.87
CA SER A 540 21.44 10.43 -2.78
C SER A 540 21.02 9.09 -3.39
N PHE A 541 21.97 8.42 -4.04
CA PHE A 541 21.78 7.06 -4.55
C PHE A 541 21.52 6.06 -3.41
N ALA A 542 22.19 6.23 -2.28
CA ALA A 542 22.00 5.36 -1.11
C ALA A 542 20.55 5.39 -0.60
N GLY A 543 19.94 6.58 -0.51
CA GLY A 543 18.52 6.72 -0.18
C GLY A 543 17.64 6.04 -1.23
N THR A 544 17.84 6.36 -2.51
CA THR A 544 17.07 5.72 -3.61
C THR A 544 17.16 4.19 -3.59
N LYS A 545 18.34 3.65 -3.25
CA LYS A 545 18.56 2.19 -3.11
C LYS A 545 17.80 1.61 -1.92
N GLU A 546 17.78 2.30 -0.78
CA GLU A 546 16.99 1.90 0.40
C GLU A 546 15.49 1.85 0.06
N ASP A 547 14.99 2.85 -0.67
CA ASP A 547 13.57 2.98 -0.98
C ASP A 547 13.09 1.90 -1.98
N ALA A 548 13.98 1.42 -2.83
CA ALA A 548 13.63 0.46 -3.88
C ALA A 548 13.08 -0.86 -3.34
N VAL A 549 13.49 -1.29 -2.13
CA VAL A 549 12.99 -2.52 -1.52
C VAL A 549 11.52 -2.38 -1.13
N GLY A 550 11.12 -1.23 -0.56
CA GLY A 550 9.73 -0.92 -0.20
C GLY A 550 8.84 -0.87 -1.44
N ILE A 551 9.29 -0.16 -2.49
CA ILE A 551 8.58 -0.05 -3.77
C ILE A 551 8.39 -1.44 -4.43
N ALA A 552 9.43 -2.26 -4.45
CA ALA A 552 9.35 -3.62 -4.98
C ALA A 552 8.39 -4.50 -4.16
N ALA A 553 8.54 -4.52 -2.84
CA ALA A 553 7.75 -5.36 -1.94
C ALA A 553 6.26 -5.02 -1.97
N ARG A 554 5.92 -3.75 -2.19
CA ARG A 554 4.55 -3.22 -2.13
C ARG A 554 3.95 -2.89 -3.50
N TYR A 555 4.55 -3.34 -4.61
CA TYR A 555 4.05 -3.08 -5.97
C TYR A 555 2.55 -3.42 -6.16
N TYR A 556 2.08 -4.47 -5.49
CA TYR A 556 0.70 -4.94 -5.56
C TYR A 556 -0.30 -4.03 -4.81
N MET A 557 0.17 -3.09 -3.98
CA MET A 557 -0.68 -2.12 -3.28
C MET A 557 -1.16 -1.01 -4.21
N ASN A 558 -0.40 -0.70 -5.28
CA ASN A 558 -0.79 0.34 -6.24
C ASN A 558 -2.15 0.02 -6.86
N ASN A 559 -3.09 0.96 -6.76
CA ASN A 559 -4.48 0.86 -7.19
C ASN A 559 -5.31 -0.26 -6.51
N ASN A 560 -4.80 -0.80 -5.40
CA ASN A 560 -5.49 -1.80 -4.58
C ASN A 560 -5.72 -1.32 -3.14
N PHE A 561 -4.74 -0.67 -2.53
CA PHE A 561 -4.87 -0.02 -1.23
C PHE A 561 -5.13 1.48 -1.43
N TYR A 562 -4.32 2.07 -2.29
CA TYR A 562 -4.29 3.46 -2.74
C TYR A 562 -3.48 3.51 -4.05
N ALA A 563 -3.47 4.63 -4.76
CA ALA A 563 -2.43 4.87 -5.76
C ALA A 563 -1.09 5.07 -5.03
N ALA A 564 -0.04 4.37 -5.49
CA ALA A 564 1.24 4.37 -4.78
C ALA A 564 1.90 5.74 -4.82
N ASP A 565 2.33 6.24 -3.66
CA ASP A 565 3.32 7.32 -3.58
C ASP A 565 4.72 6.71 -3.35
N PRO A 566 5.63 6.76 -4.33
CA PRO A 566 7.02 6.31 -4.15
C PRO A 566 7.89 7.37 -3.45
N ASP A 567 7.28 8.45 -2.97
CA ASP A 567 7.92 9.71 -2.60
C ASP A 567 8.55 10.41 -3.82
N ALA A 568 9.06 11.63 -3.65
CA ALA A 568 9.56 12.39 -4.80
C ALA A 568 10.87 11.82 -5.37
N PHE A 569 11.04 11.88 -6.69
CA PHE A 569 12.34 11.61 -7.30
C PHE A 569 13.17 12.90 -7.37
N THR A 570 14.50 12.75 -7.37
CA THR A 570 15.42 13.88 -7.49
C THR A 570 16.38 13.65 -8.64
N VAL A 571 16.49 14.65 -9.50
CA VAL A 571 17.31 14.60 -10.71
C VAL A 571 18.15 15.84 -10.89
N ALA A 572 18.15 16.84 -9.99
CA ALA A 572 19.03 17.99 -10.11
C ALA A 572 20.44 17.72 -9.58
N ARG A 573 21.38 18.63 -9.86
CA ARG A 573 22.72 18.65 -9.23
C ARG A 573 22.71 19.35 -7.85
N GLN A 574 21.54 19.45 -7.22
CA GLN A 574 21.39 20.09 -5.93
C GLN A 574 22.16 19.35 -4.84
N LEU A 575 22.73 20.10 -3.91
CA LEU A 575 23.41 19.59 -2.73
C LEU A 575 22.73 20.10 -1.47
N ILE A 576 22.29 19.17 -0.62
CA ILE A 576 21.81 19.45 0.72
C ILE A 576 22.87 18.96 1.70
N THR A 577 23.50 19.89 2.43
CA THR A 577 24.74 19.61 3.18
C THR A 577 24.56 19.62 4.70
N ASP A 578 23.46 20.19 5.18
CA ASP A 578 23.09 20.36 6.58
C ASP A 578 22.13 19.27 7.10
N GLN A 579 21.61 18.40 6.22
CA GLN A 579 20.86 17.20 6.59
C GLN A 579 21.82 16.03 6.84
N ILE A 580 21.92 15.59 8.11
CA ILE A 580 22.94 14.64 8.56
C ILE A 580 22.60 13.18 8.16
N TRP A 581 21.32 12.85 8.01
CA TRP A 581 20.82 11.48 7.82
C TRP A 581 20.62 11.09 6.35
N ARG A 582 20.49 12.05 5.43
CA ARG A 582 20.52 11.86 3.96
C ARG A 582 21.58 12.73 3.29
N GLN A 583 22.74 12.89 3.94
CA GLN A 583 23.80 13.75 3.42
C GLN A 583 24.40 13.14 2.15
N SER A 584 24.28 13.85 1.03
CA SER A 584 25.16 13.61 -0.11
C SER A 584 26.31 14.60 -0.11
N LYS A 585 27.54 14.11 -0.26
CA LYS A 585 28.74 14.94 -0.33
C LYS A 585 29.03 15.43 -1.75
N THR A 586 28.38 14.83 -2.75
CA THR A 586 28.53 15.15 -4.17
C THR A 586 27.17 15.09 -4.86
N PRO A 587 26.91 15.94 -5.87
CA PRO A 587 25.65 15.84 -6.62
C PRO A 587 25.50 14.45 -7.23
N LEU A 588 24.24 14.01 -7.43
CA LEU A 588 23.95 12.79 -8.17
C LEU A 588 24.65 12.83 -9.54
N THR A 589 25.18 11.69 -9.98
CA THR A 589 25.58 11.50 -11.38
C THR A 589 24.34 11.47 -12.30
N LEU A 590 24.52 11.39 -13.62
CA LEU A 590 23.37 11.25 -14.53
C LEU A 590 22.75 9.85 -14.40
N ASP A 591 23.57 8.80 -14.32
CA ASP A 591 23.10 7.42 -14.10
C ASP A 591 22.29 7.29 -12.79
N GLU A 592 22.72 7.94 -11.70
CA GLU A 592 21.97 7.93 -10.43
C GLU A 592 20.66 8.74 -10.50
N ALA A 593 20.62 9.80 -11.30
CA ALA A 593 19.38 10.54 -11.56
C ALA A 593 18.39 9.70 -12.38
N GLU A 594 18.89 8.95 -13.38
CA GLU A 594 18.11 7.98 -14.15
C GLU A 594 17.54 6.88 -13.24
N VAL A 595 18.32 6.38 -12.28
CA VAL A 595 17.84 5.44 -11.26
C VAL A 595 16.69 6.05 -10.46
N SER A 596 16.83 7.28 -9.94
CA SER A 596 15.81 7.95 -9.11
C SER A 596 14.48 8.12 -9.84
N ILE A 597 14.48 8.73 -11.02
CA ILE A 597 13.24 8.95 -11.78
C ILE A 597 12.61 7.63 -12.29
N THR A 598 13.44 6.65 -12.68
CA THR A 598 12.95 5.35 -13.12
C THR A 598 12.31 4.56 -11.96
N LEU A 599 12.87 4.68 -10.76
CA LEU A 599 12.31 4.06 -9.57
C LEU A 599 10.90 4.59 -9.25
N ALA A 600 10.70 5.91 -9.32
CA ALA A 600 9.36 6.49 -9.20
C ALA A 600 8.43 6.04 -10.35
N ALA A 601 8.96 5.95 -11.58
CA ALA A 601 8.16 5.53 -12.74
C ALA A 601 7.64 4.09 -12.62
N ILE A 602 8.43 3.16 -12.06
CA ILE A 602 7.99 1.76 -11.88
C ILE A 602 6.95 1.58 -10.79
N ALA A 603 6.79 2.52 -9.85
CA ALA A 603 5.71 2.45 -8.86
C ALA A 603 4.34 2.66 -9.52
N GLY A 604 4.30 3.45 -10.60
CA GLY A 604 3.11 3.65 -11.44
C GLY A 604 1.95 4.37 -10.74
N GLY A 605 2.24 5.14 -9.70
CA GLY A 605 1.27 5.97 -8.98
C GLY A 605 1.63 7.45 -9.11
N MET A 606 1.76 8.14 -7.98
CA MET A 606 2.20 9.53 -7.89
C MET A 606 3.61 9.71 -8.49
N PHE A 607 3.87 10.89 -9.05
CA PHE A 607 5.13 11.18 -9.72
C PHE A 607 5.52 12.64 -9.49
N GLU A 608 6.30 12.87 -8.43
CA GLU A 608 6.67 14.21 -7.98
C GLU A 608 8.16 14.49 -8.03
N LEU A 609 8.50 15.73 -8.40
CA LEU A 609 9.85 16.27 -8.41
C LEU A 609 10.21 16.84 -7.03
N GLY A 610 11.34 16.41 -6.49
CA GLY A 610 11.89 16.89 -5.21
C GLY A 610 13.06 17.87 -5.35
N ASP A 611 13.21 18.54 -6.49
CA ASP A 611 14.38 19.39 -6.80
C ASP A 611 14.07 20.90 -6.71
N ASP A 612 15.07 21.72 -6.37
CA ASP A 612 15.06 23.15 -6.68
C ASP A 612 14.99 23.36 -8.21
N LEU A 613 13.82 23.77 -8.72
CA LEU A 613 13.53 23.79 -10.16
C LEU A 613 14.44 24.74 -10.94
N PRO A 614 14.79 25.95 -10.46
CA PRO A 614 15.86 26.76 -11.04
C PRO A 614 17.22 26.04 -11.14
N THR A 615 17.60 25.25 -10.13
CA THR A 615 18.84 24.44 -10.19
C THR A 615 18.73 23.31 -11.23
N LEU A 616 17.58 22.65 -11.32
CA LEU A 616 17.31 21.67 -12.39
C LEU A 616 17.39 22.32 -13.77
N ALA A 617 16.83 23.52 -13.94
CA ALA A 617 16.79 24.24 -15.21
C ALA A 617 18.18 24.56 -15.80
N ALA A 618 19.21 24.60 -14.96
CA ALA A 618 20.59 24.85 -15.38
C ALA A 618 21.23 23.64 -16.12
N ASP A 619 20.60 22.47 -16.11
CA ASP A 619 21.09 21.25 -16.75
C ASP A 619 20.10 20.68 -17.78
N PRO A 620 20.30 20.93 -19.09
CA PRO A 620 19.41 20.47 -20.15
C PRO A 620 19.23 18.95 -20.22
N ASP A 621 20.25 18.15 -19.87
CA ASP A 621 20.17 16.70 -19.94
C ASP A 621 19.20 16.16 -18.87
N ARG A 622 19.23 16.76 -17.68
CA ARG A 622 18.31 16.43 -16.58
C ARG A 622 16.89 16.94 -16.84
N VAL A 623 16.74 18.11 -17.47
CA VAL A 623 15.42 18.58 -17.94
C VAL A 623 14.86 17.63 -19.00
N ASN A 624 15.69 17.14 -19.93
CA ASN A 624 15.27 16.17 -20.95
C ASN A 624 14.90 14.82 -20.35
N LEU A 625 15.57 14.40 -19.27
CA LEU A 625 15.23 13.19 -18.52
C LEU A 625 13.80 13.27 -17.95
N VAL A 626 13.42 14.39 -17.33
CA VAL A 626 12.03 14.61 -16.85
C VAL A 626 11.01 14.62 -18.01
N ARG A 627 11.44 15.06 -19.20
CA ARG A 627 10.63 15.05 -20.42
C ARG A 627 10.61 13.69 -21.14
N ASN A 628 11.29 12.66 -20.61
CA ASN A 628 11.36 11.36 -21.27
C ASN A 628 9.97 10.75 -21.42
N ARG A 629 9.52 10.70 -22.66
CA ARG A 629 8.15 10.32 -22.99
C ARG A 629 7.79 8.90 -22.58
N ASP A 630 8.71 7.94 -22.71
CA ASP A 630 8.45 6.55 -22.35
C ASP A 630 8.27 6.42 -20.83
N LEU A 631 9.08 7.10 -20.01
CA LEU A 631 8.87 7.15 -18.55
C LEU A 631 7.53 7.79 -18.19
N LEU A 632 7.17 8.91 -18.83
CA LEU A 632 5.88 9.57 -18.61
C LEU A 632 4.70 8.67 -19.01
N GLU A 633 4.79 7.92 -20.11
CA GLU A 633 3.76 6.97 -20.53
C GLU A 633 3.64 5.78 -19.54
N MET A 634 4.76 5.28 -19.00
CA MET A 634 4.76 4.24 -17.94
C MET A 634 3.90 4.67 -16.75
N VAL A 635 4.07 5.90 -16.27
CA VAL A 635 3.29 6.42 -15.14
C VAL A 635 1.82 6.66 -15.51
N ARG A 636 1.53 7.18 -16.72
CA ARG A 636 0.14 7.40 -17.18
C ARG A 636 -0.67 6.10 -17.30
N LEU A 637 -0.01 4.95 -17.45
CA LEU A 637 -0.68 3.65 -17.41
C LEU A 637 -1.29 3.34 -16.04
N ARG A 638 -0.77 3.97 -14.98
CA ARG A 638 -1.17 3.75 -13.58
C ARG A 638 -1.03 2.28 -13.16
N ARG A 639 0.07 1.65 -13.56
CA ARG A 639 0.36 0.25 -13.22
C ARG A 639 1.78 0.19 -12.68
N ALA A 640 1.93 -0.44 -11.52
CA ALA A 640 3.26 -0.76 -11.01
C ALA A 640 3.92 -1.81 -11.92
N ALA A 641 5.22 -1.68 -12.17
CA ALA A 641 6.00 -2.72 -12.81
C ALA A 641 6.17 -3.90 -11.84
N LYS A 642 6.04 -5.12 -12.35
CA LYS A 642 6.13 -6.35 -11.56
C LYS A 642 7.60 -6.68 -11.28
N PRO A 643 8.05 -6.77 -10.01
CA PRO A 643 9.42 -7.17 -9.67
C PRO A 643 9.62 -8.66 -9.91
N LEU A 644 10.11 -9.06 -11.08
CA LEU A 644 10.23 -10.47 -11.49
C LEU A 644 11.07 -11.30 -10.51
N ASP A 645 12.05 -10.67 -9.88
CA ASP A 645 13.01 -11.29 -8.97
C ASP A 645 12.73 -11.00 -7.48
N LEU A 646 11.55 -10.51 -7.10
CA LEU A 646 11.25 -10.11 -5.71
C LEU A 646 11.69 -11.11 -4.64
N MET A 647 11.35 -12.40 -4.80
CA MET A 647 11.76 -13.46 -3.86
C MET A 647 12.89 -14.35 -4.41
N THR A 648 13.49 -13.97 -5.54
CA THR A 648 14.47 -14.78 -6.28
C THR A 648 15.70 -14.01 -6.76
N TYR A 649 15.84 -12.73 -6.40
CA TYR A 649 16.99 -11.89 -6.74
C TYR A 649 18.29 -12.57 -6.30
N LEU A 650 19.30 -12.40 -7.14
CA LEU A 650 20.60 -13.00 -6.94
C LEU A 650 21.30 -12.34 -5.75
N PRO A 651 22.05 -13.08 -4.91
CA PRO A 651 22.81 -12.48 -3.83
C PRO A 651 23.74 -11.35 -4.29
N GLU A 652 24.28 -11.45 -5.51
CA GLU A 652 25.19 -10.46 -6.08
C GLU A 652 24.49 -9.20 -6.60
N ASP A 653 23.16 -9.20 -6.69
CA ASP A 653 22.35 -8.01 -6.99
C ASP A 653 21.90 -7.28 -5.69
N GLU A 654 22.15 -7.91 -4.53
CA GLU A 654 21.85 -7.44 -3.16
C GLU A 654 20.35 -7.30 -2.81
N GLN A 655 19.52 -6.86 -3.76
CA GLN A 655 18.08 -6.63 -3.62
C GLN A 655 17.35 -6.81 -4.97
N PRO A 656 15.99 -6.81 -5.00
CA PRO A 656 15.23 -6.90 -6.25
C PRO A 656 15.68 -5.85 -7.27
N SER A 657 15.98 -6.30 -8.49
CA SER A 657 16.62 -5.47 -9.51
C SER A 657 15.91 -5.52 -10.86
N VAL A 658 15.01 -6.48 -11.08
CA VAL A 658 14.40 -6.74 -12.40
C VAL A 658 12.91 -6.52 -12.34
N PHE A 659 12.41 -5.56 -13.11
CA PHE A 659 11.00 -5.21 -13.17
C PHE A 659 10.47 -5.28 -14.59
N LEU A 660 9.22 -5.71 -14.72
CA LEU A 660 8.55 -5.81 -16.01
C LEU A 660 7.18 -5.13 -15.96
N LEU A 661 6.95 -4.19 -16.87
CA LEU A 661 5.66 -3.58 -17.10
C LEU A 661 5.14 -3.97 -18.49
N HIS A 662 4.05 -4.74 -18.52
CA HIS A 662 3.30 -4.96 -19.76
C HIS A 662 2.40 -3.75 -20.00
N GLU A 663 2.75 -2.96 -21.02
CA GLU A 663 1.98 -1.76 -21.36
C GLU A 663 0.72 -2.15 -22.13
N ASP A 664 0.88 -2.97 -23.17
CA ASP A 664 -0.21 -3.57 -23.93
C ASP A 664 0.22 -4.93 -24.54
N LYS A 665 -0.55 -5.45 -25.51
CA LYS A 665 -0.24 -6.71 -26.20
C LYS A 665 1.00 -6.61 -27.12
N ARG A 666 1.36 -5.41 -27.56
CA ARG A 666 2.41 -5.13 -28.54
C ARG A 666 3.75 -4.84 -27.86
N GLN A 667 3.76 -4.22 -26.68
CA GLN A 667 5.01 -3.78 -26.06
C GLN A 667 5.05 -3.91 -24.53
N SER A 668 6.27 -3.96 -24.02
CA SER A 668 6.58 -4.06 -22.59
C SER A 668 7.87 -3.30 -22.26
N MET A 669 7.99 -2.87 -21.00
CA MET A 669 9.16 -2.18 -20.46
C MET A 669 9.85 -3.11 -19.45
N LEU A 670 11.09 -3.52 -19.77
CA LEU A 670 11.97 -4.25 -18.86
C LEU A 670 12.93 -3.25 -18.21
N VAL A 671 12.89 -3.15 -16.89
CA VAL A 671 13.76 -2.27 -16.10
C VAL A 671 14.73 -3.11 -15.29
N VAL A 672 16.03 -2.81 -15.42
CA VAL A 672 17.11 -3.53 -14.73
C VAL A 672 18.02 -2.54 -14.02
N PHE A 673 17.99 -2.57 -12.69
CA PHE A 673 18.84 -1.75 -11.83
C PHE A 673 20.16 -2.45 -11.52
N ASN A 674 21.23 -1.67 -11.40
CA ASN A 674 22.48 -2.10 -10.77
C ASN A 674 22.68 -1.31 -9.48
N TRP A 675 22.32 -1.92 -8.36
CA TRP A 675 22.44 -1.34 -7.02
C TRP A 675 23.86 -1.36 -6.44
N THR A 676 24.81 -1.98 -7.14
CA THR A 676 26.08 -2.40 -6.58
C THR A 676 27.24 -1.50 -7.00
N GLU A 677 28.37 -1.63 -6.30
CA GLU A 677 29.64 -0.98 -6.62
C GLU A 677 30.39 -1.66 -7.79
N SER A 678 29.82 -2.72 -8.38
CA SER A 678 30.46 -3.54 -9.41
C SER A 678 29.63 -3.56 -10.70
N PHE A 679 30.29 -3.88 -11.81
CA PHE A 679 29.58 -4.11 -13.06
C PHE A 679 28.67 -5.34 -12.94
N ARG A 680 27.47 -5.26 -13.53
CA ARG A 680 26.49 -6.35 -13.54
C ARG A 680 26.08 -6.70 -14.96
N SER A 681 25.76 -7.97 -15.17
CA SER A 681 25.25 -8.47 -16.44
C SER A 681 24.07 -9.38 -16.18
N HIS A 682 23.02 -9.23 -16.97
CA HIS A 682 21.79 -10.01 -16.88
C HIS A 682 21.39 -10.55 -18.24
N GLU A 683 20.84 -11.76 -18.24
CA GLU A 683 20.33 -12.44 -19.41
C GLU A 683 18.87 -12.86 -19.15
N PHE A 684 18.01 -12.61 -20.12
CA PHE A 684 16.58 -12.92 -20.04
C PHE A 684 16.13 -13.63 -21.30
N THR A 685 15.48 -14.78 -21.15
CA THR A 685 14.74 -15.40 -22.24
C THR A 685 13.40 -14.69 -22.41
N VAL A 686 12.90 -14.63 -23.64
CA VAL A 686 11.59 -14.01 -23.95
C VAL A 686 10.46 -14.69 -23.16
N SER A 687 10.60 -16.00 -22.89
CA SER A 687 9.64 -16.76 -22.08
C SER A 687 9.60 -16.36 -20.61
N GLU A 688 10.75 -16.04 -19.99
CA GLU A 688 10.83 -15.54 -18.61
C GLU A 688 10.15 -14.16 -18.47
N LEU A 689 10.17 -13.38 -19.55
CA LEU A 689 9.47 -12.10 -19.65
C LEU A 689 7.99 -12.24 -20.04
N GLY A 690 7.42 -13.46 -20.01
CA GLY A 690 6.01 -13.70 -20.30
C GLY A 690 5.60 -13.49 -21.77
N MET A 691 6.57 -13.43 -22.69
CA MET A 691 6.34 -13.19 -24.11
C MET A 691 6.56 -14.47 -24.93
N LYS A 692 6.03 -14.50 -26.16
CA LYS A 692 6.27 -15.59 -27.11
C LYS A 692 7.44 -15.24 -28.01
N GLU A 693 8.36 -16.18 -28.19
CA GLU A 693 9.46 -16.04 -29.14
C GLU A 693 8.92 -15.81 -30.56
N ASN A 694 9.41 -14.73 -31.19
CA ASN A 694 9.21 -14.47 -32.61
C ASN A 694 10.33 -13.55 -33.13
N ASP A 695 10.60 -13.63 -34.44
CA ASP A 695 11.65 -12.86 -35.11
C ASP A 695 11.30 -11.37 -35.30
N SER A 696 10.10 -10.93 -34.88
CA SER A 696 9.62 -9.55 -35.01
C SER A 696 9.80 -8.71 -33.75
N LEU A 697 10.27 -9.32 -32.66
CA LEU A 697 10.60 -8.62 -31.42
C LEU A 697 11.83 -7.74 -31.61
N VAL A 698 11.72 -6.47 -31.24
CA VAL A 698 12.83 -5.51 -31.21
C VAL A 698 12.96 -4.92 -29.81
N ALA A 699 14.18 -4.64 -29.39
CA ALA A 699 14.47 -4.07 -28.09
C ALA A 699 15.32 -2.80 -28.22
N SER A 700 14.99 -1.76 -27.46
CA SER A 700 15.69 -0.48 -27.45
C SER A 700 15.78 0.09 -26.05
N ASP A 701 16.89 0.75 -25.73
CA ASP A 701 17.07 1.49 -24.49
C ASP A 701 16.43 2.88 -24.61
N VAL A 702 15.48 3.20 -23.73
CA VAL A 702 14.72 4.47 -23.80
C VAL A 702 15.42 5.64 -23.11
N LEU A 703 16.43 5.36 -22.27
CA LEU A 703 17.25 6.40 -21.64
C LEU A 703 18.39 6.81 -22.58
N HIS A 704 18.98 5.84 -23.28
CA HIS A 704 20.11 6.05 -24.19
C HIS A 704 19.92 5.30 -25.51
N GLN A 705 19.29 5.95 -26.50
CA GLN A 705 18.94 5.31 -27.79
C GLN A 705 20.15 4.86 -28.62
N ASP A 706 21.34 5.38 -28.33
CA ASP A 706 22.61 4.98 -28.94
C ASP A 706 23.19 3.70 -28.34
N ARG A 707 22.74 3.27 -27.15
CA ARG A 707 23.15 2.00 -26.54
C ARG A 707 22.43 0.83 -27.20
N SER A 708 23.19 -0.01 -27.91
CA SER A 708 22.68 -1.25 -28.47
C SER A 708 22.16 -2.19 -27.37
N VAL A 709 21.00 -2.82 -27.60
CA VAL A 709 20.50 -3.93 -26.79
C VAL A 709 20.79 -5.23 -27.54
N ASN A 710 21.56 -6.13 -26.92
CA ASN A 710 21.84 -7.42 -27.54
C ASN A 710 20.61 -8.33 -27.39
N PHE A 711 19.87 -8.48 -28.48
CA PHE A 711 18.69 -9.33 -28.54
C PHE A 711 18.81 -10.30 -29.71
N ALA A 712 19.07 -11.58 -29.39
CA ALA A 712 19.35 -12.61 -30.38
C ALA A 712 18.84 -13.97 -29.89
N GLN A 713 18.26 -14.75 -30.81
CA GLN A 713 17.77 -16.13 -30.55
C GLN A 713 16.80 -16.22 -29.36
N GLY A 714 15.90 -15.24 -29.21
CA GLY A 714 14.94 -15.23 -28.10
C GLY A 714 15.56 -14.90 -26.74
N THR A 715 16.76 -14.31 -26.72
CA THR A 715 17.46 -13.92 -25.50
C THR A 715 17.89 -12.46 -25.55
N LEU A 716 17.54 -11.71 -24.50
CA LEU A 716 17.98 -10.35 -24.24
C LEU A 716 19.14 -10.35 -23.27
N ARG A 717 20.22 -9.64 -23.60
CA ARG A 717 21.41 -9.51 -22.78
C ARG A 717 21.72 -8.05 -22.49
N ILE A 718 21.86 -7.76 -21.20
CA ILE A 718 22.44 -6.52 -20.68
C ILE A 718 23.81 -6.90 -20.15
N ASN A 719 24.87 -6.46 -20.84
CA ASN A 719 26.25 -6.77 -20.46
C ASN A 719 26.93 -5.55 -19.87
N ASP A 720 27.76 -5.77 -18.86
CA ASP A 720 28.67 -4.78 -18.29
C ASP A 720 27.95 -3.47 -17.93
N GLN A 721 26.77 -3.57 -17.33
CA GLN A 721 26.04 -2.44 -16.78
C GLN A 721 26.86 -1.81 -15.66
N THR A 722 27.09 -0.50 -15.75
CA THR A 722 27.89 0.28 -14.80
C THR A 722 27.27 0.23 -13.39
N PRO A 723 28.09 0.32 -12.32
CA PRO A 723 27.61 0.60 -10.97
C PRO A 723 26.63 1.79 -10.93
N HIS A 724 25.65 1.73 -10.02
CA HIS A 724 24.71 2.83 -9.72
C HIS A 724 23.91 3.34 -10.93
N SER A 725 23.46 2.41 -11.77
CA SER A 725 22.77 2.73 -13.02
C SER A 725 21.51 1.91 -13.20
N VAL A 726 20.68 2.31 -14.17
CA VAL A 726 19.49 1.57 -14.60
C VAL A 726 19.48 1.43 -16.12
N ARG A 727 18.91 0.33 -16.61
CA ARG A 727 18.58 0.12 -18.01
C ARG A 727 17.07 0.01 -18.15
N VAL A 728 16.46 0.81 -19.02
CA VAL A 728 15.02 0.75 -19.32
C VAL A 728 14.86 0.32 -20.77
N ILE A 729 14.51 -0.94 -20.96
CA ILE A 729 14.47 -1.59 -22.26
C ILE A 729 13.03 -1.76 -22.71
N LYS A 730 12.65 -1.02 -23.75
CA LYS A 730 11.37 -1.19 -24.44
C LYS A 730 11.47 -2.33 -25.41
N ILE A 731 10.58 -3.30 -25.27
CA ILE A 731 10.48 -4.49 -26.11
C ILE A 731 9.18 -4.39 -26.90
N VAL A 732 9.25 -4.46 -28.23
CA VAL A 732 8.12 -4.25 -29.15
C VAL A 732 8.00 -5.44 -30.11
N ASP A 733 6.83 -6.06 -30.16
CA ASP A 733 6.51 -7.13 -31.11
C ASP A 733 5.96 -6.57 -32.42
N ASN A 734 6.81 -6.39 -33.44
CA ASN A 734 6.43 -5.88 -34.77
C ASN A 734 5.48 -6.78 -35.57
N SER A 735 5.18 -7.99 -35.12
CA SER A 735 4.12 -8.80 -35.72
C SER A 735 2.71 -8.29 -35.37
N ILE A 736 2.59 -7.53 -34.26
CA ILE A 736 1.34 -6.93 -33.81
C ILE A 736 1.31 -5.46 -34.27
N ALA A 737 0.45 -5.11 -35.22
CA ALA A 737 0.33 -3.73 -35.69
C ALA A 737 -0.07 -2.78 -34.55
N PRO A 738 0.43 -1.53 -34.52
CA PRO A 738 -0.10 -0.49 -33.64
C PRO A 738 -1.61 -0.36 -33.81
N SER A 739 -2.33 -0.23 -32.71
CA SER A 739 -3.79 -0.07 -32.72
C SER A 739 -4.21 1.10 -31.85
N ASN A 740 -5.35 1.71 -32.19
CA ASN A 740 -5.90 2.81 -31.41
C ASN A 740 -6.67 2.27 -30.20
N PRO A 741 -6.81 3.07 -29.12
CA PRO A 741 -7.75 2.74 -28.06
C PRO A 741 -9.16 2.58 -28.62
N VAL A 742 -9.90 1.58 -28.16
CA VAL A 742 -11.31 1.40 -28.51
C VAL A 742 -12.15 2.00 -27.40
N VAL A 743 -12.84 3.10 -27.73
CA VAL A 743 -13.66 3.86 -26.79
C VAL A 743 -15.04 4.16 -27.36
N LYS A 744 -16.01 4.32 -26.45
CA LYS A 744 -17.36 4.76 -26.74
C LYS A 744 -17.67 6.03 -25.96
N LEU A 745 -18.10 7.06 -26.67
CA LEU A 745 -18.63 8.29 -26.10
C LEU A 745 -20.09 8.08 -25.69
N GLU A 746 -20.42 8.38 -24.44
CA GLU A 746 -21.79 8.41 -23.94
C GLU A 746 -22.22 9.84 -23.61
N ALA A 747 -23.28 10.30 -24.28
CA ALA A 747 -23.90 11.60 -24.07
C ALA A 747 -25.39 11.53 -24.45
N PRO A 748 -26.27 12.33 -23.83
CA PRO A 748 -27.67 12.40 -24.22
C PRO A 748 -27.83 13.05 -25.60
N SER A 749 -28.89 12.69 -26.32
CA SER A 749 -29.21 13.26 -27.64
C SER A 749 -29.87 14.64 -27.56
N HIS A 750 -30.44 14.99 -26.40
CA HIS A 750 -31.10 16.27 -26.15
C HIS A 750 -30.85 16.72 -24.70
N ALA A 751 -30.78 18.04 -24.48
CA ALA A 751 -30.76 18.63 -23.15
C ALA A 751 -31.45 20.00 -23.14
N GLN A 752 -31.74 20.51 -21.94
CA GLN A 752 -32.29 21.85 -21.76
C GLN A 752 -31.15 22.87 -21.63
N LEU A 753 -31.33 24.04 -22.24
CA LEU A 753 -30.42 25.17 -22.14
C LEU A 753 -30.19 25.52 -20.66
N GLY A 754 -28.92 25.65 -20.27
CA GLY A 754 -28.50 26.03 -18.91
C GLY A 754 -28.55 24.90 -17.89
N VAL A 755 -28.93 23.68 -18.28
CA VAL A 755 -28.85 22.49 -17.43
C VAL A 755 -27.53 21.73 -17.75
N PRO A 756 -26.71 21.36 -16.75
CA PRO A 756 -25.52 20.56 -16.99
C PRO A 756 -25.84 19.22 -17.67
N VAL A 757 -25.05 18.91 -18.69
CA VAL A 757 -25.05 17.65 -19.43
C VAL A 757 -23.83 16.86 -19.01
N HIS A 758 -24.07 15.66 -18.47
CA HIS A 758 -23.02 14.71 -18.18
C HIS A 758 -22.62 13.93 -19.43
N VAL A 759 -21.33 13.87 -19.71
CA VAL A 759 -20.74 13.04 -20.77
C VAL A 759 -19.66 12.15 -20.19
N SER A 760 -19.52 10.94 -20.73
CA SER A 760 -18.53 9.97 -20.25
C SER A 760 -17.93 9.13 -21.37
N CYS A 761 -16.73 8.62 -21.13
CA CYS A 761 -16.03 7.72 -22.02
C CYS A 761 -16.00 6.31 -21.43
N VAL A 762 -16.53 5.34 -22.16
CA VAL A 762 -16.39 3.92 -21.83
C VAL A 762 -15.22 3.35 -22.64
N VAL A 763 -14.24 2.76 -21.94
CA VAL A 763 -13.03 2.17 -22.55
C VAL A 763 -13.17 0.66 -22.66
N ASP A 764 -12.85 0.09 -23.82
CA ASP A 764 -12.64 -1.35 -23.96
C ASP A 764 -11.28 -1.71 -23.36
N THR A 765 -11.29 -2.31 -22.16
CA THR A 765 -10.09 -2.68 -21.41
C THR A 765 -9.25 -3.76 -22.10
N SER A 766 -9.75 -4.39 -23.18
CA SER A 766 -9.00 -5.37 -23.98
C SER A 766 -8.21 -4.75 -25.15
N SER A 767 -8.42 -3.45 -25.41
CA SER A 767 -7.72 -2.63 -26.39
C SER A 767 -6.50 -1.92 -25.81
N VAL A 768 -5.83 -1.07 -26.60
CA VAL A 768 -4.68 -0.26 -26.13
C VAL A 768 -5.14 0.69 -25.02
N PRO A 769 -4.40 0.80 -23.89
CA PRO A 769 -4.72 1.71 -22.81
C PRO A 769 -4.89 3.16 -23.25
N VAL A 770 -5.86 3.84 -22.65
CA VAL A 770 -6.04 5.29 -22.78
C VAL A 770 -5.18 5.99 -21.72
N LEU A 771 -4.33 6.90 -22.16
CA LEU A 771 -3.44 7.71 -21.34
C LEU A 771 -3.98 9.13 -21.10
N ALA A 772 -4.80 9.67 -22.01
CA ALA A 772 -5.41 11.00 -21.86
C ALA A 772 -6.75 11.15 -22.59
N TYR A 773 -7.58 12.10 -22.12
CA TYR A 773 -8.92 12.40 -22.64
C TYR A 773 -9.06 13.91 -22.88
N ASN A 774 -9.55 14.29 -24.05
CA ASN A 774 -9.83 15.66 -24.43
C ASN A 774 -11.23 15.78 -25.05
N TRP A 775 -12.11 16.55 -24.41
CA TRP A 775 -13.47 16.84 -24.84
C TRP A 775 -13.54 18.21 -25.51
N ASP A 776 -14.28 18.33 -26.61
CA ASP A 776 -14.71 19.58 -27.23
C ASP A 776 -16.23 19.52 -27.41
N PHE A 777 -16.94 20.48 -26.82
CA PHE A 777 -18.40 20.49 -26.78
C PHE A 777 -19.05 21.13 -28.02
N GLY A 778 -18.25 21.65 -28.95
CA GLY A 778 -18.69 22.25 -30.21
C GLY A 778 -19.20 23.69 -30.09
N ASP A 779 -19.10 24.31 -28.92
CA ASP A 779 -19.44 25.71 -28.64
C ASP A 779 -18.21 26.56 -28.27
N GLY A 780 -17.01 26.01 -28.43
CA GLY A 780 -15.74 26.64 -28.08
C GLY A 780 -15.23 26.31 -26.67
N VAL A 781 -15.94 25.47 -25.91
CA VAL A 781 -15.51 24.99 -24.60
C VAL A 781 -14.95 23.56 -24.71
N SER A 782 -13.88 23.29 -23.95
CA SER A 782 -13.24 21.98 -23.85
C SER A 782 -13.09 21.53 -22.39
N SER A 783 -12.93 20.23 -22.18
CA SER A 783 -12.63 19.65 -20.87
C SER A 783 -11.66 18.47 -20.99
N GLN A 784 -11.09 18.03 -19.87
CA GLN A 784 -10.26 16.84 -19.77
C GLN A 784 -10.86 15.84 -18.77
N GLY A 785 -10.35 14.60 -18.80
CA GLY A 785 -10.76 13.52 -17.91
C GLY A 785 -11.72 12.50 -18.55
N PRO A 786 -11.94 11.34 -17.90
CA PRO A 786 -12.76 10.26 -18.44
C PRO A 786 -14.27 10.62 -18.54
N SER A 787 -14.71 11.66 -17.83
CA SER A 787 -16.05 12.24 -17.89
C SER A 787 -15.98 13.74 -17.70
N ALA A 788 -17.02 14.45 -18.13
CA ALA A 788 -17.15 15.89 -17.94
C ALA A 788 -18.61 16.31 -17.84
N ASP A 789 -18.87 17.43 -17.17
CA ASP A 789 -20.17 18.09 -17.14
C ASP A 789 -20.08 19.43 -17.88
N HIS A 790 -21.05 19.71 -18.76
CA HIS A 790 -21.09 20.94 -19.55
C HIS A 790 -22.52 21.47 -19.72
N ALA A 791 -22.70 22.79 -19.61
CA ALA A 791 -24.01 23.43 -19.80
C ALA A 791 -23.96 24.39 -20.99
N TYR A 792 -24.82 24.15 -21.98
CA TYR A 792 -24.92 25.00 -23.16
C TYR A 792 -25.75 26.25 -22.89
N THR A 793 -25.28 27.40 -23.38
CA THR A 793 -25.88 28.73 -23.15
C THR A 793 -26.80 29.19 -24.27
N ARG A 794 -26.85 28.46 -25.39
CA ARG A 794 -27.73 28.74 -26.53
C ARG A 794 -28.39 27.46 -26.99
N ASN A 795 -29.61 27.58 -27.49
CA ASN A 795 -30.29 26.48 -28.15
C ASN A 795 -29.66 26.25 -29.52
N GLY A 796 -29.60 25.00 -29.96
CA GLY A 796 -28.92 24.63 -31.19
C GLY A 796 -28.51 23.16 -31.21
N VAL A 797 -27.89 22.75 -32.31
CA VAL A 797 -27.29 21.43 -32.44
C VAL A 797 -25.79 21.58 -32.33
N TYR A 798 -25.19 20.89 -31.36
CA TYR A 798 -23.76 20.91 -31.12
C TYR A 798 -23.16 19.54 -31.40
N LYS A 799 -21.93 19.53 -31.91
CA LYS A 799 -21.16 18.31 -32.13
C LYS A 799 -20.16 18.16 -30.98
N ILE A 800 -20.38 17.17 -30.13
CA ILE A 800 -19.43 16.80 -29.08
C ILE A 800 -18.36 15.92 -29.71
N LEU A 801 -17.09 16.25 -29.50
CA LEU A 801 -15.92 15.50 -29.93
C LEU A 801 -15.17 15.02 -28.69
N LEU A 802 -14.84 13.73 -28.66
CA LEU A 802 -13.92 13.15 -27.69
C LEU A 802 -12.69 12.65 -28.45
N LYS A 803 -11.51 13.20 -28.13
CA LYS A 803 -10.22 12.66 -28.55
C LYS A 803 -9.57 11.96 -27.36
N VAL A 804 -9.27 10.67 -27.51
CA VAL A 804 -8.48 9.90 -26.54
C VAL A 804 -7.10 9.60 -27.10
N GLU A 805 -6.09 9.68 -26.26
CA GLU A 805 -4.71 9.36 -26.62
C GLU A 805 -4.28 8.10 -25.89
N GLY A 806 -3.67 7.16 -26.61
CA GLY A 806 -3.10 5.93 -26.08
C GLY A 806 -1.58 5.93 -26.17
N ILE A 807 -1.01 4.76 -25.89
CA ILE A 807 0.42 4.50 -25.93
C ILE A 807 1.03 4.87 -27.29
N ASN A 808 2.25 5.41 -27.31
CA ASN A 808 2.92 5.87 -28.53
C ASN A 808 2.14 6.94 -29.32
N ALA A 809 1.25 7.71 -28.68
CA ALA A 809 0.48 8.82 -29.26
C ALA A 809 -0.45 8.38 -30.40
N VAL A 810 -0.81 7.10 -30.42
CA VAL A 810 -1.97 6.66 -31.19
C VAL A 810 -3.22 7.26 -30.57
N SER A 811 -4.16 7.73 -31.38
CA SER A 811 -5.37 8.38 -30.86
C SER A 811 -6.63 7.87 -31.53
N ALA A 812 -7.72 7.85 -30.79
CA ALA A 812 -9.06 7.61 -31.31
C ALA A 812 -9.92 8.85 -31.12
N THR A 813 -10.88 9.04 -32.01
CA THR A 813 -11.82 10.15 -31.94
C THR A 813 -13.23 9.63 -32.10
N GLN A 814 -14.10 10.01 -31.17
CA GLN A 814 -15.54 9.77 -31.23
C GLN A 814 -16.25 11.09 -31.34
N ALA A 815 -17.40 11.10 -32.01
CA ALA A 815 -18.25 12.26 -32.10
C ALA A 815 -19.72 11.87 -31.98
N THR A 816 -20.49 12.73 -31.32
CA THR A 816 -21.95 12.64 -31.30
C THR A 816 -22.55 14.03 -31.43
N SER A 817 -23.86 14.11 -31.67
CA SER A 817 -24.58 15.38 -31.69
C SER A 817 -25.57 15.45 -30.55
N ILE A 818 -25.69 16.63 -29.95
CA ILE A 818 -26.68 16.94 -28.92
C ILE A 818 -27.52 18.13 -29.37
N THR A 819 -28.83 18.05 -29.17
CA THR A 819 -29.77 19.14 -29.45
C THR A 819 -30.16 19.83 -28.16
N ILE A 820 -29.84 21.12 -28.05
CA ILE A 820 -30.15 21.95 -26.89
C ILE A 820 -31.45 22.70 -27.15
N LEU A 821 -32.42 22.48 -26.27
CA LEU A 821 -33.77 23.01 -26.34
C LEU A 821 -34.02 24.04 -25.23
N GLY A 822 -35.07 24.84 -25.40
CA GLY A 822 -35.49 25.83 -24.41
C GLY A 822 -34.85 27.20 -24.58
N THR A 823 -35.10 28.07 -23.61
CA THR A 823 -34.67 29.47 -23.58
C THR A 823 -34.30 29.87 -22.16
N THR A 824 -33.25 30.66 -21.96
CA THR A 824 -32.98 31.27 -20.65
C THR A 824 -33.98 32.39 -20.39
N GLN A 825 -34.74 32.30 -19.30
CA GLN A 825 -35.48 33.46 -18.82
C GLN A 825 -34.49 34.47 -18.25
N THR A 826 -34.51 35.69 -18.78
CA THR A 826 -33.68 36.81 -18.31
C THR A 826 -34.44 37.75 -17.38
N THR A 827 -35.72 37.47 -17.12
CA THR A 827 -36.59 38.22 -16.22
C THR A 827 -36.61 37.60 -14.83
N TYR A 828 -36.58 38.44 -13.78
CA TYR A 828 -36.72 37.98 -12.40
C TYR A 828 -38.13 37.41 -12.15
N ASP A 829 -38.19 36.17 -11.66
CA ASP A 829 -39.43 35.48 -11.31
C ASP A 829 -39.49 35.23 -9.81
N ALA A 830 -40.21 36.10 -9.10
CA ALA A 830 -40.40 36.01 -7.66
C ALA A 830 -41.27 34.79 -7.25
N GLU A 831 -42.18 34.34 -8.11
CA GLU A 831 -43.12 33.26 -7.80
C GLU A 831 -42.43 31.88 -7.80
N HIS A 832 -41.42 31.70 -8.65
CA HIS A 832 -40.62 30.48 -8.73
C HIS A 832 -39.30 30.55 -7.93
N SER A 833 -39.01 31.69 -7.28
CA SER A 833 -37.84 31.86 -6.42
C SER A 833 -37.97 31.04 -5.13
N ARG A 834 -37.06 30.08 -4.93
CA ARG A 834 -36.96 29.29 -3.68
C ARG A 834 -35.68 29.62 -2.93
N ARG A 835 -35.76 29.71 -1.60
CA ARG A 835 -34.57 29.79 -0.75
C ARG A 835 -33.76 28.51 -0.94
N TYR A 836 -32.48 28.64 -1.27
CA TYR A 836 -31.55 27.53 -1.25
C TYR A 836 -31.60 26.86 0.12
N LYS A 837 -31.86 25.54 0.12
CA LYS A 837 -31.66 24.68 1.27
C LYS A 837 -30.61 23.68 0.83
N GLU A 838 -29.44 23.78 1.45
CA GLU A 838 -28.40 22.77 1.39
C GLU A 838 -29.04 21.42 1.75
N ARG A 839 -28.82 20.40 0.91
CA ARG A 839 -29.38 19.06 1.10
C ARG A 839 -28.32 18.11 1.60
#